data_AF-A0A8H5JPA7-F1
#
_entry.id   AF-A0A8H5JPA7-F1
#
_cell.length_a   1.000
_cell.length_b   1.000
_cell.length_c   1.000
_cell.angle_alpha   90.00
_cell.angle_beta   90.00
_cell.angle_gamma   90.00
#
_symmetry.space_group_name_H-M   'P 1'
#
loop_
_entity.id
_entity.type
_entity.pdbx_description
1 polymer ?
#
loop_
_entity_poly.entity_id
_entity_poly.type
_entity_poly.pdbx_seq_one_letter_code
_entity_poly.pdbx_strand_id
1 'polypeptide(L)'
;MPVVKGGVWTNIEDEILKASVSKYGLNQWARVSSLLARKTPKQCKARWNEWLDPSIKKIEWSKEEDERLLHLAKIMPTQWRTIAPIVGRTANQCLERYQKLLDEAEAKESSSLGLMGPDGGETQAPSADDVRRLRPGELDPDPETKPARPDTIDLDEDEKEMLSEARARLANTQGKKAKRKARERQQEESRRLAALQKRRELKTAGINIKVTSRKKGEMDYNADIPFERKALPGFYDTLEEMVQNEAQRAAFDPRKQQLANKRKGEGEDDNDRKRKKTDKDGASESYKAALKAGQLQKIREAEQSSKRRGLVLPAPQVSEGELEDIVKMGRMGEAANLRAKESENDATRGLVNTYSTLNSATPIRTPKAPEQEDHIANEIRNIRALNDTNSVLLGGENTPLHEGAASTGFDGIAPRKQIISTPNPIATPLRADGVGATPGRPGQTPMRTPRDTLSLNQDGGMSMVSATPRDIRMRDMALRTQLKSGLASLPKPKDTEWEFDIPEEEKEAMQVDEMTEEDAAERDRRARERQAAEEALEFRRRTQVMQKNLPRPVHVDLPSLLKQATSISDVAESLIAKESANLMANDAVKFPVPGGHVSGSPKPLQQIDDDALAEARLLIMSETKPLPKFEDIQTAFEARASSSLLLGLGCYNDDEEEQGAVMKVAFDAVQDSIMASAEAGAKLEKKLSLHLGGYQKRQKMLRDKMGDASEALEKARVALAGFKTLAISEDVAIERRLSALREEVGFVNRREREAQESYRNAKEELDALMASGVNGVH
;
A
#
# COMPACT_ATOMS: atom_id res chain seq x y z
N MET A 1 -34.11 -2.66 -1.46
CA MET A 1 -34.67 -1.36 -1.05
C MET A 1 -34.42 -0.35 -2.17
N PRO A 2 -35.40 0.49 -2.55
CA PRO A 2 -35.16 1.58 -3.49
C PRO A 2 -34.16 2.55 -2.83
N VAL A 3 -32.95 2.64 -3.37
CA VAL A 3 -31.93 3.58 -2.90
C VAL A 3 -32.50 4.98 -3.10
N VAL A 4 -32.90 5.64 -2.02
CA VAL A 4 -33.32 7.05 -2.05
C VAL A 4 -32.06 7.84 -2.41
N LYS A 5 -31.95 8.22 -3.69
CA LYS A 5 -30.82 8.99 -4.22
C LYS A 5 -31.10 10.47 -3.97
N GLY A 6 -30.26 11.12 -3.17
CA GLY A 6 -30.43 12.51 -2.76
C GLY A 6 -30.03 12.76 -1.31
N GLY A 7 -30.30 13.97 -0.85
CA GLY A 7 -29.93 14.45 0.47
C GLY A 7 -28.82 15.49 0.45
N VAL A 8 -28.54 16.03 1.63
CA VAL A 8 -27.50 17.04 1.88
C VAL A 8 -26.14 16.57 1.38
N TRP A 9 -25.35 17.52 0.88
CA TRP A 9 -23.97 17.29 0.46
C TRP A 9 -23.01 17.34 1.65
N THR A 10 -22.17 16.33 1.80
CA THR A 10 -21.09 16.33 2.80
C THR A 10 -19.78 16.83 2.20
N ASN A 11 -18.85 17.27 3.05
CA ASN A 11 -17.55 17.75 2.59
C ASN A 11 -16.73 16.63 1.91
N ILE A 12 -16.82 15.40 2.40
CA ILE A 12 -16.25 14.21 1.73
C ILE A 12 -16.78 14.02 0.30
N GLU A 13 -18.10 14.12 0.10
CA GLU A 13 -18.69 13.96 -1.24
C GLU A 13 -18.20 15.08 -2.19
N ASP A 14 -18.12 16.32 -1.70
CA ASP A 14 -17.62 17.47 -2.48
C ASP A 14 -16.14 17.29 -2.86
N GLU A 15 -15.29 16.82 -1.95
CA GLU A 15 -13.87 16.57 -2.23
C GLU A 15 -13.66 15.41 -3.22
N ILE A 16 -14.43 14.32 -3.08
CA ILE A 16 -14.43 13.23 -4.06
C ILE A 16 -14.91 13.73 -5.42
N LEU A 17 -15.92 14.61 -5.46
CA LEU A 17 -16.44 15.21 -6.68
C LEU A 17 -15.37 16.07 -7.37
N LYS A 18 -14.65 16.93 -6.64
CA LYS A 18 -13.52 17.71 -7.16
C LYS A 18 -12.43 16.83 -7.76
N ALA A 19 -11.98 15.82 -7.02
CA ALA A 19 -10.95 14.91 -7.49
C ALA A 19 -11.40 14.10 -8.72
N SER A 20 -12.67 13.71 -8.76
CA SER A 20 -13.26 12.98 -9.88
C SER A 20 -13.38 13.84 -11.14
N VAL A 21 -13.77 15.10 -11.00
CA VAL A 21 -13.83 16.06 -12.11
C VAL A 21 -12.43 16.35 -12.64
N SER A 22 -11.42 16.48 -11.76
CA SER A 22 -10.01 16.61 -12.18
C SER A 22 -9.53 15.43 -13.02
N LYS A 23 -9.95 14.19 -12.70
CA LYS A 23 -9.55 12.99 -13.45
C LYS A 23 -10.36 12.73 -14.72
N TYR A 24 -11.69 12.90 -14.68
CA TYR A 24 -12.61 12.49 -15.75
C TYR A 24 -13.15 13.65 -16.60
N GLY A 25 -12.95 14.90 -16.16
CA GLY A 25 -13.46 16.11 -16.80
C GLY A 25 -14.96 16.33 -16.61
N LEU A 26 -15.45 17.43 -17.19
CA LEU A 26 -16.83 17.93 -17.05
C LEU A 26 -17.86 17.25 -17.96
N ASN A 27 -17.45 16.28 -18.76
CA ASN A 27 -18.33 15.62 -19.74
C ASN A 27 -18.79 14.21 -19.31
N GLN A 28 -18.17 13.63 -18.27
CA GLN A 28 -18.38 12.24 -17.86
C GLN A 28 -19.10 12.10 -16.50
N TRP A 29 -20.21 12.81 -16.31
CA TRP A 29 -20.95 12.83 -15.03
C TRP A 29 -21.43 11.46 -14.55
N ALA A 30 -21.76 10.54 -15.46
CA ALA A 30 -22.15 9.18 -15.08
C ALA A 30 -21.00 8.44 -14.37
N ARG A 31 -19.77 8.61 -14.87
CA ARG A 31 -18.57 8.02 -14.28
C ARG A 31 -18.24 8.67 -12.94
N VAL A 32 -18.38 9.99 -12.85
CA VAL A 32 -18.20 10.75 -11.60
C VAL A 32 -19.20 10.29 -10.54
N SER A 33 -20.49 10.22 -10.87
CA SER A 33 -21.52 9.76 -9.93
C SER A 33 -21.34 8.31 -9.47
N SER A 34 -20.69 7.46 -10.28
CA SER A 34 -20.41 6.08 -9.87
C SER A 34 -19.37 5.94 -8.76
N LEU A 35 -18.70 7.05 -8.37
CA LEU A 35 -17.83 7.12 -7.19
C LEU A 35 -18.59 7.63 -5.95
N LEU A 36 -19.80 8.16 -6.12
CA LEU A 36 -20.63 8.72 -5.06
C LEU A 36 -21.92 7.89 -4.93
N ALA A 37 -21.96 6.98 -3.96
CA ALA A 37 -23.01 5.96 -3.87
C ALA A 37 -24.45 6.52 -3.85
N ARG A 38 -24.67 7.68 -3.21
CA ARG A 38 -26.00 8.27 -2.98
C ARG A 38 -26.34 9.45 -3.91
N LYS A 39 -25.45 9.84 -4.82
CA LYS A 39 -25.63 11.01 -5.69
C LYS A 39 -25.77 10.60 -7.16
N THR A 40 -26.73 11.19 -7.85
CA THR A 40 -26.98 10.94 -9.28
C THR A 40 -26.05 11.79 -10.17
N PRO A 41 -25.87 11.42 -11.46
CA PRO A 41 -25.11 12.24 -12.41
C PRO A 41 -25.64 13.67 -12.53
N LYS A 42 -26.97 13.84 -12.45
CA LYS A 42 -27.62 15.15 -12.52
C LYS A 42 -27.28 16.00 -11.29
N GLN A 43 -27.37 15.41 -10.10
CA GLN A 43 -27.02 16.07 -8.83
C GLN A 43 -25.54 16.46 -8.80
N CYS A 44 -24.63 15.57 -9.25
CA CYS A 44 -23.19 15.89 -9.35
C CYS A 44 -22.92 17.07 -10.29
N LYS A 45 -23.59 17.11 -11.45
CA LYS A 45 -23.47 18.21 -12.40
C LYS A 45 -24.03 19.52 -11.85
N ALA A 46 -25.20 19.47 -11.22
CA ALA A 46 -25.81 20.63 -10.59
C ALA A 46 -24.94 21.17 -9.44
N ARG A 47 -24.48 20.30 -8.54
CA ARG A 47 -23.55 20.66 -7.45
C ARG A 47 -22.27 21.31 -7.95
N TRP A 48 -21.71 20.80 -9.05
CA TRP A 48 -20.55 21.42 -9.67
C TRP A 48 -20.85 22.84 -10.16
N ASN A 49 -21.88 22.99 -10.98
CA ASN A 49 -22.23 24.26 -11.62
C ASN A 49 -22.78 25.33 -10.65
N GLU A 50 -23.38 24.92 -9.52
CA GLU A 50 -24.01 25.83 -8.56
C GLU A 50 -23.12 26.12 -7.34
N TRP A 51 -22.17 25.24 -7.00
CA TRP A 51 -21.34 25.41 -5.80
C TRP A 51 -19.83 25.15 -5.98
N LEU A 52 -19.39 24.15 -6.74
CA LEU A 52 -17.97 23.74 -6.72
C LEU A 52 -17.09 24.35 -7.82
N ASP A 53 -17.68 24.87 -8.90
CA ASP A 53 -16.91 25.50 -9.97
C ASP A 53 -16.10 26.70 -9.40
N PRO A 54 -14.77 26.73 -9.57
CA PRO A 54 -13.92 27.84 -9.11
C PRO A 54 -14.31 29.21 -9.68
N SER A 55 -15.05 29.23 -10.80
CA SER A 55 -15.57 30.45 -11.43
C SER A 55 -16.69 31.12 -10.60
N ILE A 56 -17.28 30.39 -9.64
CA ILE A 56 -18.37 30.90 -8.80
C ILE A 56 -17.79 31.75 -7.67
N LYS A 57 -18.15 33.03 -7.66
CA LYS A 57 -17.79 33.93 -6.57
C LYS A 57 -18.64 33.62 -5.33
N LYS A 58 -17.99 33.29 -4.21
CA LYS A 58 -18.62 33.09 -2.88
C LYS A 58 -18.32 34.22 -1.88
N ILE A 59 -17.79 35.33 -2.39
CA ILE A 59 -17.54 36.55 -1.60
C ILE A 59 -18.83 37.34 -1.40
N GLU A 60 -18.81 38.29 -0.47
CA GLU A 60 -19.92 39.21 -0.24
C GLU A 60 -20.30 40.00 -1.51
N TRP A 61 -21.55 40.48 -1.56
CA TRP A 61 -22.08 41.25 -2.69
C TRP A 61 -21.52 42.68 -2.66
N SER A 62 -21.04 43.16 -3.79
CA SER A 62 -20.66 44.58 -3.91
C SER A 62 -21.90 45.43 -4.23
N LYS A 63 -21.86 46.72 -3.85
CA LYS A 63 -22.95 47.66 -4.17
C LYS A 63 -23.23 47.74 -5.68
N GLU A 64 -22.18 47.72 -6.50
CA GLU A 64 -22.33 47.71 -7.96
C GLU A 64 -22.99 46.42 -8.49
N GLU A 65 -22.70 45.27 -7.88
CA GLU A 65 -23.34 44.00 -8.22
C GLU A 65 -24.84 44.02 -7.86
N ASP A 66 -25.19 44.60 -6.70
CA ASP A 66 -26.58 44.77 -6.27
C ASP A 66 -27.36 45.75 -7.19
N GLU A 67 -26.76 46.88 -7.57
CA GLU A 67 -27.37 47.84 -8.51
C GLU A 67 -27.62 47.20 -9.88
N ARG A 68 -26.64 46.47 -10.42
CA ARG A 68 -26.77 45.72 -11.67
C ARG A 68 -27.85 44.65 -11.57
N LEU A 69 -27.90 43.92 -10.46
CA LEU A 69 -28.91 42.89 -10.20
C LEU A 69 -30.33 43.49 -10.20
N LEU A 70 -30.55 44.60 -9.47
CA LEU A 70 -31.84 45.28 -9.41
C LEU A 70 -32.26 45.84 -10.77
N HIS A 71 -31.33 46.44 -11.50
CA HIS A 71 -31.60 46.97 -12.85
C HIS A 71 -32.01 45.86 -13.83
N LEU A 72 -31.28 44.75 -13.83
CA LEU A 72 -31.57 43.61 -14.72
C LEU A 72 -32.84 42.87 -14.30
N ALA A 73 -33.12 42.73 -13.01
CA ALA A 73 -34.36 42.13 -12.51
C ALA A 73 -35.58 42.97 -12.89
N LYS A 74 -35.44 44.31 -12.96
CA LYS A 74 -36.48 45.22 -13.45
C LYS A 74 -36.74 45.07 -14.95
N ILE A 75 -35.69 44.88 -15.76
CA ILE A 75 -35.79 44.74 -17.22
C ILE A 75 -36.26 43.34 -17.63
N MET A 76 -35.79 42.30 -16.94
CA MET A 76 -36.08 40.90 -17.23
C MET A 76 -36.69 40.21 -15.98
N PRO A 77 -38.00 40.37 -15.74
CA PRO A 77 -38.64 39.83 -14.54
C PRO A 77 -38.48 38.30 -14.44
N THR A 78 -38.00 37.80 -13.30
CA THR A 78 -37.89 36.36 -12.97
C THR A 78 -36.99 35.51 -13.87
N GLN A 79 -36.20 36.11 -14.77
CA GLN A 79 -35.31 35.39 -15.69
C GLN A 79 -33.90 35.20 -15.12
N TRP A 80 -33.79 34.56 -13.95
CA TRP A 80 -32.54 34.45 -13.20
C TRP A 80 -31.40 33.75 -13.94
N ARG A 81 -31.70 32.76 -14.80
CA ARG A 81 -30.70 32.08 -15.63
C ARG A 81 -30.07 32.98 -16.69
N THR A 82 -30.81 33.99 -17.17
CA THR A 82 -30.32 34.99 -18.14
C THR A 82 -29.55 36.10 -17.44
N ILE A 83 -29.99 36.49 -16.24
CA ILE A 83 -29.37 37.55 -15.43
C ILE A 83 -28.02 37.09 -14.84
N ALA A 84 -27.94 35.86 -14.34
CA ALA A 84 -26.77 35.33 -13.64
C ALA A 84 -25.43 35.48 -14.41
N PRO A 85 -25.33 35.09 -15.69
CA PRO A 85 -24.09 35.28 -16.45
C PRO A 85 -23.66 36.74 -16.61
N ILE A 86 -24.61 37.68 -16.63
CA ILE A 86 -24.34 39.12 -16.77
C ILE A 86 -23.82 39.71 -15.46
N VAL A 87 -24.39 39.27 -14.33
CA VAL A 87 -23.95 39.69 -12.97
C VAL A 87 -22.65 38.98 -12.56
N GLY A 88 -22.38 37.79 -13.10
CA GLY A 88 -21.20 36.98 -12.75
C GLY A 88 -21.37 36.19 -11.45
N ARG A 89 -22.61 35.82 -11.11
CA ARG A 89 -23.01 35.00 -9.94
C ARG A 89 -23.94 33.87 -10.40
N THR A 90 -24.24 32.89 -9.54
CA THR A 90 -25.18 31.81 -9.91
C THR A 90 -26.63 32.30 -9.89
N ALA A 91 -27.52 31.63 -10.62
CA ALA A 91 -28.93 32.02 -10.70
C ALA A 91 -29.62 31.99 -9.32
N ASN A 92 -29.27 31.01 -8.48
CA ASN A 92 -29.82 30.92 -7.14
C ASN A 92 -29.28 32.02 -6.20
N GLN A 93 -27.97 32.33 -6.28
CA GLN A 93 -27.38 33.46 -5.53
C GLN A 93 -28.07 34.79 -5.88
N CYS A 94 -28.32 35.04 -7.18
CA CYS A 94 -29.02 36.25 -7.63
C CYS A 94 -30.45 36.33 -7.09
N LEU A 95 -31.19 35.22 -7.12
CA LEU A 95 -32.56 35.15 -6.61
C LEU A 95 -32.61 35.41 -5.10
N GLU A 96 -31.79 34.70 -4.32
CA GLU A 96 -31.74 34.85 -2.85
C GLU A 96 -31.33 36.27 -2.46
N ARG A 97 -30.33 36.85 -3.13
CA ARG A 97 -29.92 38.23 -2.88
C ARG A 97 -31.02 39.23 -3.21
N TYR A 98 -31.67 39.07 -4.36
CA TYR A 98 -32.76 39.96 -4.78
C TYR A 98 -33.92 39.93 -3.78
N GLN A 99 -34.33 38.74 -3.33
CA GLN A 99 -35.37 38.60 -2.31
C GLN A 99 -34.95 39.28 -1.00
N LYS A 100 -33.71 39.03 -0.54
CA LYS A 100 -33.18 39.69 0.67
C LYS A 100 -33.17 41.22 0.57
N LEU A 101 -32.87 41.78 -0.61
CA LEU A 101 -32.91 43.22 -0.85
C LEU A 101 -34.34 43.78 -0.82
N LEU A 102 -35.33 43.03 -1.30
CA LEU A 102 -36.74 43.41 -1.17
C LEU A 102 -37.20 43.35 0.29
N ASP A 103 -36.91 42.26 0.99
CA ASP A 103 -37.28 42.09 2.40
C ASP A 103 -36.63 43.17 3.29
N GLU A 104 -35.36 43.54 3.02
CA GLU A 104 -34.67 44.63 3.74
C GLU A 104 -35.30 46.00 3.45
N ALA A 105 -35.82 46.23 2.25
CA ALA A 105 -36.53 47.45 1.90
C ALA A 105 -37.91 47.51 2.58
N GLU A 106 -38.68 46.42 2.51
CA GLU A 106 -39.99 46.29 3.17
C GLU A 106 -39.87 46.42 4.70
N ALA A 107 -38.84 45.82 5.30
CA ALA A 107 -38.55 45.95 6.73
C ALA A 107 -38.17 47.38 7.12
N LYS A 108 -37.41 48.10 6.28
CA LYS A 108 -37.07 49.52 6.53
C LYS A 108 -38.28 50.43 6.37
N GLU A 109 -39.13 50.21 5.37
CA GLU A 109 -40.36 50.99 5.16
C GLU A 109 -41.38 50.77 6.28
N SER A 110 -41.61 49.51 6.67
CA SER A 110 -42.51 49.16 7.79
C SER A 110 -41.99 49.68 9.14
N SER A 111 -40.68 49.64 9.37
CA SER A 111 -40.04 50.25 10.54
C SER A 111 -40.13 51.78 10.55
N SER A 112 -39.91 52.42 9.39
CA SER A 112 -39.98 53.88 9.22
C SER A 112 -41.39 54.44 9.40
N LEU A 113 -42.43 53.68 9.01
CA LEU A 113 -43.82 54.10 9.12
C LEU A 113 -44.39 53.99 10.56
N GLY A 114 -43.58 53.59 11.55
CA GLY A 114 -43.95 53.62 12.97
C GLY A 114 -45.16 52.76 13.34
N LEU A 115 -45.56 51.83 12.49
CA LEU A 115 -46.75 50.98 12.67
C LEU A 115 -46.42 49.70 13.48
N MET A 116 -45.22 49.60 14.04
CA MET A 116 -44.77 48.48 14.86
C MET A 116 -44.58 48.94 16.30
N GLY A 117 -45.45 48.45 17.19
CA GLY A 117 -45.33 48.64 18.64
C GLY A 117 -44.08 47.95 19.21
N PRO A 118 -43.72 48.23 20.47
CA PRO A 118 -42.44 47.85 21.05
C PRO A 118 -42.32 46.32 21.20
N ASP A 119 -41.31 45.74 20.54
CA ASP A 119 -40.62 44.45 20.79
C ASP A 119 -41.37 43.39 21.63
N GLY A 120 -42.58 43.02 21.23
CA GLY A 120 -43.40 41.95 21.82
C GLY A 120 -43.67 40.85 20.82
N GLY A 121 -43.03 39.69 21.00
CA GLY A 121 -42.78 38.69 19.96
C GLY A 121 -43.91 37.72 19.59
N GLU A 122 -45.16 38.15 19.45
CA GLU A 122 -46.27 37.22 19.11
C GLU A 122 -47.28 37.71 18.05
N THR A 123 -47.16 38.95 17.53
CA THR A 123 -48.09 39.47 16.49
C THR A 123 -47.39 39.99 15.24
N GLN A 124 -46.15 39.57 14.98
CA GLN A 124 -45.53 39.77 13.67
C GLN A 124 -46.24 38.87 12.66
N ALA A 125 -46.72 39.46 11.55
CA ALA A 125 -47.02 38.67 10.37
C ALA A 125 -45.73 37.90 10.01
N PRO A 126 -45.80 36.58 9.75
CA PRO A 126 -44.61 35.79 9.49
C PRO A 126 -43.85 36.41 8.33
N SER A 127 -42.57 36.73 8.57
CA SER A 127 -41.66 37.21 7.52
C SER A 127 -41.69 36.23 6.33
N ALA A 128 -41.45 36.70 5.11
CA ALA A 128 -41.45 35.86 3.92
C ALA A 128 -40.48 34.66 4.04
N ASP A 129 -39.47 34.76 4.91
CA ASP A 129 -38.58 33.67 5.33
C ASP A 129 -39.26 32.60 6.21
N ASP A 130 -40.19 32.95 7.10
CA ASP A 130 -40.93 31.99 7.94
C ASP A 130 -41.98 31.22 7.14
N VAL A 131 -42.54 31.82 6.08
CA VAL A 131 -43.50 31.16 5.17
C VAL A 131 -42.78 30.17 4.22
N ARG A 132 -41.48 30.36 3.98
CA ARG A 132 -40.66 29.52 3.08
C ARG A 132 -39.78 28.50 3.80
N ARG A 133 -39.71 28.51 5.13
CA ARG A 133 -39.10 27.39 5.86
C ARG A 133 -39.88 26.12 5.55
N LEU A 134 -39.16 25.13 5.02
CA LEU A 134 -39.67 23.78 4.78
C LEU A 134 -40.45 23.32 6.01
N ARG A 135 -41.66 22.80 5.80
CA ARG A 135 -42.43 22.22 6.90
C ARG A 135 -41.59 21.08 7.51
N PRO A 136 -41.60 20.89 8.84
CA PRO A 136 -40.88 19.76 9.44
C PRO A 136 -41.23 18.44 8.74
N GLY A 137 -40.27 17.85 8.02
CA GLY A 137 -40.43 16.61 7.24
C GLY A 137 -40.38 16.76 5.71
N GLU A 138 -40.34 17.98 5.16
CA GLU A 138 -40.21 18.21 3.72
C GLU A 138 -38.74 18.15 3.26
N LEU A 139 -38.47 17.43 2.17
CA LEU A 139 -37.15 17.35 1.54
C LEU A 139 -36.87 18.64 0.77
N ASP A 140 -35.70 19.22 0.99
CA ASP A 140 -35.23 20.37 0.23
C ASP A 140 -35.19 20.08 -1.28
N PRO A 141 -35.85 20.89 -2.12
CA PRO A 141 -35.84 20.73 -3.58
C PRO A 141 -34.46 20.91 -4.21
N ASP A 142 -33.64 21.84 -3.69
CA ASP A 142 -32.35 22.25 -4.29
C ASP A 142 -31.18 22.18 -3.28
N PRO A 143 -30.84 20.99 -2.75
CA PRO A 143 -29.75 20.82 -1.77
C PRO A 143 -28.36 21.15 -2.34
N GLU A 144 -28.21 21.20 -3.67
CA GLU A 144 -26.96 21.49 -4.37
C GLU A 144 -26.45 22.93 -4.18
N THR A 145 -27.30 23.87 -3.78
CA THR A 145 -26.93 25.28 -3.61
C THR A 145 -26.42 25.59 -2.20
N LYS A 146 -26.64 24.68 -1.23
CA LYS A 146 -26.31 24.88 0.18
C LYS A 146 -24.86 24.51 0.52
N PRO A 147 -24.25 25.12 1.56
CA PRO A 147 -22.94 24.70 2.05
C PRO A 147 -22.90 23.21 2.41
N ALA A 148 -21.74 22.58 2.22
CA ALA A 148 -21.55 21.18 2.61
C ALA A 148 -21.59 21.03 4.13
N ARG A 149 -22.18 19.93 4.60
CA ARG A 149 -22.13 19.57 6.02
C ARG A 149 -20.69 19.16 6.39
N PRO A 150 -20.11 19.71 7.49
CA PRO A 150 -18.81 19.28 7.97
C PRO A 150 -18.79 17.78 8.28
N ASP A 151 -17.62 17.16 8.08
CA ASP A 151 -17.41 15.73 8.32
C ASP A 151 -17.57 15.41 9.82
N THR A 152 -18.18 14.27 10.15
CA THR A 152 -18.28 13.80 11.53
C THR A 152 -16.91 13.29 11.99
N ILE A 153 -16.64 13.41 13.30
CA ILE A 153 -15.37 12.92 13.89
C ILE A 153 -15.25 11.40 13.68
N ASP A 154 -16.35 10.70 13.92
CA ASP A 154 -16.49 9.28 13.61
C ASP A 154 -17.18 9.15 12.26
N LEU A 155 -16.39 8.90 11.23
CA LEU A 155 -16.90 8.61 9.87
C LEU A 155 -17.57 7.25 9.86
N ASP A 156 -18.76 7.20 9.26
CA ASP A 156 -19.50 5.96 9.07
C ASP A 156 -18.75 5.01 8.11
N GLU A 157 -19.09 3.71 8.15
CA GLU A 157 -18.48 2.70 7.28
C GLU A 157 -18.69 3.03 5.80
N ASP A 158 -19.88 3.52 5.45
CA ASP A 158 -20.24 3.94 4.09
C ASP A 158 -19.30 5.05 3.56
N GLU A 159 -18.98 6.05 4.39
CA GLU A 159 -18.11 7.17 4.00
C GLU A 159 -16.65 6.74 3.88
N LYS A 160 -16.19 5.88 4.80
CA LYS A 160 -14.86 5.27 4.74
C LYS A 160 -14.70 4.39 3.51
N GLU A 161 -15.70 3.55 3.21
CA GLU A 161 -15.70 2.70 2.03
C GLU A 161 -15.69 3.56 0.76
N MET A 162 -16.54 4.58 0.69
CA MET A 162 -16.61 5.52 -0.43
C MET A 162 -15.25 6.21 -0.68
N LEU A 163 -14.58 6.68 0.37
CA LEU A 163 -13.24 7.28 0.28
C LEU A 163 -12.18 6.26 -0.21
N SER A 164 -12.23 5.03 0.31
CA SER A 164 -11.29 3.97 -0.08
C SER A 164 -11.48 3.56 -1.55
N GLU A 165 -12.73 3.47 -2.01
CA GLU A 165 -13.09 3.17 -3.38
C GLU A 165 -12.67 4.30 -4.32
N ALA A 166 -12.94 5.55 -3.94
CA ALA A 166 -12.53 6.73 -4.70
C ALA A 166 -11.00 6.75 -4.88
N ARG A 167 -10.23 6.55 -3.80
CA ARG A 167 -8.75 6.46 -3.87
C ARG A 167 -8.29 5.35 -4.81
N ALA A 168 -8.86 4.15 -4.69
CA ALA A 168 -8.49 3.02 -5.54
C ALA A 168 -8.81 3.26 -7.03
N ARG A 169 -9.98 3.85 -7.31
CA ARG A 169 -10.41 4.19 -8.69
C ARG A 169 -9.58 5.32 -9.28
N LEU A 170 -9.21 6.35 -8.50
CA LEU A 170 -8.37 7.45 -8.93
C LEU A 170 -6.92 6.99 -9.20
N ALA A 171 -6.38 6.08 -8.39
CA ALA A 171 -5.04 5.52 -8.61
C ALA A 171 -4.97 4.58 -9.83
N ASN A 172 -6.06 3.89 -10.16
CA ASN A 172 -6.06 2.93 -11.26
C ASN A 172 -6.15 3.62 -12.64
N THR A 173 -5.12 3.43 -13.46
CA THR A 173 -5.08 3.82 -14.88
C THR A 173 -5.04 2.63 -15.83
N GLN A 174 -4.78 1.42 -15.32
CA GLN A 174 -4.59 0.22 -16.13
C GLN A 174 -5.89 -0.54 -16.38
N GLY A 175 -6.12 -0.90 -17.64
CA GLY A 175 -7.24 -1.76 -18.04
C GLY A 175 -7.05 -3.24 -17.74
N LYS A 176 -8.10 -4.05 -18.00
CA LYS A 176 -8.11 -5.51 -17.74
C LYS A 176 -6.96 -6.26 -18.45
N LYS A 177 -6.66 -5.91 -19.70
CA LYS A 177 -5.60 -6.55 -20.51
C LYS A 177 -4.20 -6.29 -19.94
N ALA A 178 -3.92 -5.04 -19.53
CA ALA A 178 -2.65 -4.68 -18.91
C ALA A 178 -2.46 -5.41 -17.58
N LYS A 179 -3.48 -5.42 -16.70
CA LYS A 179 -3.43 -6.14 -15.42
C LYS A 179 -3.25 -7.65 -15.60
N ARG A 180 -3.94 -8.25 -16.59
CA ARG A 180 -3.79 -9.67 -16.92
C ARG A 180 -2.37 -9.97 -17.40
N LYS A 181 -1.85 -9.19 -18.34
CA LYS A 181 -0.50 -9.35 -18.90
C LYS A 181 0.59 -9.14 -17.84
N ALA A 182 0.39 -8.23 -16.89
CA ALA A 182 1.29 -8.03 -15.76
C ALA A 182 1.34 -9.26 -14.84
N ARG A 183 0.17 -9.82 -14.48
CA ARG A 183 0.11 -11.06 -13.69
C ARG A 183 0.70 -12.26 -14.43
N GLU A 184 0.45 -12.37 -15.73
CA GLU A 184 1.00 -13.42 -16.58
C GLU A 184 2.53 -13.36 -16.63
N ARG A 185 3.10 -12.15 -16.80
CA ARG A 185 4.54 -11.92 -16.72
C ARG A 185 5.12 -12.34 -15.37
N GLN A 186 4.48 -11.96 -14.27
CA GLN A 186 4.92 -12.36 -12.92
C GLN A 186 4.88 -13.87 -12.71
N GLN A 187 3.82 -14.54 -13.19
CA GLN A 187 3.70 -16.00 -13.13
C GLN A 187 4.74 -16.71 -14.02
N GLU A 188 5.09 -16.11 -15.15
CA GLU A 188 6.13 -16.62 -16.03
C GLU A 188 7.52 -16.48 -15.39
N GLU A 189 7.82 -15.34 -14.77
CA GLU A 189 9.03 -15.11 -13.99
C GLU A 189 9.14 -16.10 -12.81
N SER A 190 8.06 -16.30 -12.05
CA SER A 190 8.04 -17.25 -10.94
C SER A 190 8.20 -18.69 -11.43
N ARG A 191 7.55 -19.07 -12.53
CA ARG A 191 7.70 -20.38 -13.16
C ARG A 191 9.13 -20.59 -13.65
N ARG A 192 9.75 -19.56 -14.26
CA ARG A 192 11.14 -19.59 -14.72
C ARG A 192 12.11 -19.80 -13.55
N LEU A 193 11.93 -19.08 -12.44
CA LEU A 193 12.75 -19.23 -11.24
C LEU A 193 12.62 -20.63 -10.62
N ALA A 194 11.38 -21.14 -10.49
CA ALA A 194 11.15 -22.49 -9.97
C ALA A 194 11.77 -23.58 -10.88
N ALA A 195 11.66 -23.43 -12.21
CA ALA A 195 12.29 -24.35 -13.15
C ALA A 195 13.83 -24.26 -13.08
N LEU A 196 14.39 -23.07 -12.90
CA LEU A 196 15.84 -22.89 -12.70
C LEU A 196 16.33 -23.52 -11.41
N GLN A 197 15.57 -23.38 -10.32
CA GLN A 197 15.90 -24.01 -9.03
C GLN A 197 15.91 -25.53 -9.15
N LYS A 198 14.85 -26.14 -9.68
CA LYS A 198 14.80 -27.59 -9.94
C LYS A 198 15.95 -28.06 -10.80
N ARG A 199 16.32 -27.29 -11.83
CA ARG A 199 17.47 -27.61 -12.69
C ARG A 199 18.78 -27.53 -11.93
N ARG A 200 18.96 -26.56 -11.04
CA ARG A 200 20.16 -26.46 -10.20
C ARG A 200 20.25 -27.68 -9.28
N GLU A 201 19.16 -28.04 -8.61
CA GLU A 201 19.08 -29.20 -7.73
C GLU A 201 19.40 -30.52 -8.46
N LEU A 202 18.83 -30.72 -9.65
CA LEU A 202 19.15 -31.88 -10.49
C LEU A 202 20.61 -31.89 -10.94
N LYS A 203 21.15 -30.73 -11.33
CA LYS A 203 22.56 -30.61 -11.74
C LYS A 203 23.52 -30.84 -10.56
N THR A 204 23.19 -30.36 -9.36
CA THR A 204 23.96 -30.63 -8.14
C THR A 204 23.88 -32.10 -7.73
N ALA A 205 22.75 -32.76 -7.98
CA ALA A 205 22.59 -34.20 -7.84
C ALA A 205 23.23 -35.01 -9.00
N GLY A 206 23.92 -34.36 -9.95
CA GLY A 206 24.60 -35.00 -11.07
C GLY A 206 23.71 -35.39 -12.26
N ILE A 207 22.40 -35.10 -12.21
CA ILE A 207 21.43 -35.46 -13.24
C ILE A 207 21.31 -34.33 -14.27
N ASN A 208 21.96 -34.50 -15.42
CA ASN A 208 21.93 -33.53 -16.53
C ASN A 208 20.78 -33.79 -17.51
N ILE A 209 19.62 -33.19 -17.26
CA ILE A 209 18.48 -33.24 -18.18
C ILE A 209 18.61 -32.13 -19.24
N LYS A 210 18.61 -32.51 -20.53
CA LYS A 210 18.57 -31.55 -21.65
C LYS A 210 17.16 -31.01 -21.81
N VAL A 211 16.98 -29.69 -21.70
CA VAL A 211 15.71 -29.03 -22.00
C VAL A 211 15.64 -28.79 -23.51
N THR A 212 14.70 -29.44 -24.19
CA THR A 212 14.41 -29.18 -25.59
C THR A 212 13.32 -28.11 -25.71
N SER A 213 13.70 -26.84 -25.75
CA SER A 213 12.76 -25.76 -26.08
C SER A 213 12.78 -25.53 -27.60
N ARG A 214 12.12 -26.40 -28.36
CA ARG A 214 11.90 -26.16 -29.79
C ARG A 214 10.42 -26.16 -30.10
N LYS A 215 9.90 -25.00 -30.47
CA LYS A 215 8.66 -24.91 -31.23
C LYS A 215 9.02 -24.91 -32.72
N LYS A 216 8.37 -25.76 -33.49
CA LYS A 216 8.61 -25.90 -34.93
C LYS A 216 8.32 -24.56 -35.62
N GLY A 217 9.33 -23.93 -36.22
CA GLY A 217 9.22 -22.64 -36.93
C GLY A 217 9.81 -21.42 -36.20
N GLU A 218 10.31 -21.60 -34.96
CA GLU A 218 11.00 -20.54 -34.21
C GLU A 218 12.53 -20.73 -34.32
N MET A 219 13.27 -19.68 -34.71
CA MET A 219 14.74 -19.72 -34.78
C MET A 219 15.34 -19.71 -33.37
N ASP A 220 16.44 -20.45 -33.18
CA ASP A 220 17.16 -20.46 -31.92
C ASP A 220 18.12 -19.27 -31.86
N TYR A 221 17.65 -18.20 -31.22
CA TYR A 221 18.40 -16.97 -31.00
C TYR A 221 19.74 -17.14 -30.27
N ASN A 222 19.95 -18.26 -29.57
CA ASN A 222 21.21 -18.55 -28.89
C ASN A 222 22.19 -19.34 -29.78
N ALA A 223 21.68 -20.10 -30.76
CA ALA A 223 22.51 -20.90 -31.66
C ALA A 223 22.97 -20.07 -32.85
N ASP A 224 22.08 -19.26 -33.42
CA ASP A 224 22.33 -18.47 -34.62
C ASP A 224 22.06 -16.98 -34.36
N ILE A 225 22.85 -16.11 -35.00
CA ILE A 225 22.60 -14.66 -35.01
C ILE A 225 21.43 -14.42 -35.99
N PRO A 226 20.27 -13.95 -35.51
CA PRO A 226 19.14 -13.74 -36.40
C PRO A 226 19.47 -12.65 -37.41
N PHE A 227 19.26 -12.96 -38.69
CA PHE A 227 19.46 -12.01 -39.80
C PHE A 227 20.86 -11.38 -39.80
N GLU A 228 21.91 -12.19 -39.56
CA GLU A 228 23.29 -11.72 -39.62
C GLU A 228 23.59 -11.03 -40.95
N ARG A 229 23.94 -9.75 -40.89
CA ARG A 229 24.52 -9.01 -42.01
C ARG A 229 25.98 -8.78 -41.69
N LYS A 230 26.85 -9.48 -42.42
CA LYS A 230 28.29 -9.28 -42.31
C LYS A 230 28.61 -7.83 -42.65
N ALA A 231 29.54 -7.25 -41.89
CA ALA A 231 30.04 -5.92 -42.19
C ALA A 231 30.60 -5.90 -43.62
N LEU A 232 30.31 -4.83 -44.36
CA LEU A 232 30.87 -4.66 -45.70
C LEU A 232 32.40 -4.59 -45.58
N PRO A 233 33.16 -5.30 -46.43
CA PRO A 233 34.61 -5.22 -46.39
C PRO A 233 35.04 -3.79 -46.71
N GLY A 234 35.76 -3.16 -45.78
CA GLY A 234 36.30 -1.82 -45.90
C GLY A 234 37.73 -1.80 -46.46
N PHE A 235 38.28 -0.60 -46.61
CA PHE A 235 39.66 -0.39 -47.08
C PHE A 235 40.72 -0.65 -45.99
N TYR A 236 40.32 -0.68 -44.72
CA TYR A 236 41.22 -0.88 -43.58
C TYR A 236 41.24 -2.35 -43.14
N ASP A 237 42.41 -2.82 -42.72
CA ASP A 237 42.57 -4.15 -42.11
C ASP A 237 41.98 -4.15 -40.69
N THR A 238 41.11 -5.12 -40.41
CA THR A 238 40.38 -5.25 -39.13
C THR A 238 40.84 -6.45 -38.31
N LEU A 239 41.90 -7.15 -38.74
CA LEU A 239 42.40 -8.35 -38.05
C LEU A 239 42.84 -8.06 -36.60
N GLU A 240 43.50 -6.93 -36.34
CA GLU A 240 43.92 -6.56 -34.98
C GLU A 240 42.71 -6.29 -34.06
N GLU A 241 41.68 -5.62 -34.58
CA GLU A 241 40.43 -5.37 -33.84
C GLU A 241 39.67 -6.67 -33.58
N MET A 242 39.67 -7.62 -34.52
CA MET A 242 39.05 -8.94 -34.34
C MET A 242 39.73 -9.72 -33.20
N VAL A 243 41.06 -9.72 -33.14
CA VAL A 243 41.82 -10.38 -32.06
C VAL A 243 41.52 -9.72 -30.71
N GLN A 244 41.46 -8.39 -30.65
CA GLN A 244 41.07 -7.68 -29.43
C GLN A 244 39.63 -7.99 -29.01
N ASN A 245 38.68 -8.07 -29.95
CA ASN A 245 37.29 -8.42 -29.68
C ASN A 245 37.15 -9.86 -29.17
N GLU A 246 37.93 -10.80 -29.68
CA GLU A 246 37.97 -12.17 -29.17
C GLU A 246 38.57 -12.25 -27.77
N ALA A 247 39.65 -11.52 -27.51
CA ALA A 247 40.24 -11.42 -26.17
C ALA A 247 39.25 -10.81 -25.16
N GLN A 248 38.53 -9.74 -25.54
CA GLN A 248 37.49 -9.14 -24.73
C GLN A 248 36.30 -10.09 -24.50
N ARG A 249 35.89 -10.86 -25.53
CA ARG A 249 34.83 -11.87 -25.42
C ARG A 249 35.23 -13.02 -24.50
N ALA A 250 36.49 -13.45 -24.52
CA ALA A 250 37.01 -14.46 -23.60
C ALA A 250 37.13 -13.94 -22.16
N ALA A 251 37.50 -12.67 -21.99
CA ALA A 251 37.56 -12.00 -20.69
C ALA A 251 36.18 -11.62 -20.11
N PHE A 252 35.11 -11.76 -20.90
CA PHE A 252 33.77 -11.35 -20.52
C PHE A 252 33.13 -12.34 -19.54
N ASP A 253 33.00 -11.93 -18.27
CA ASP A 253 32.27 -12.66 -17.23
C ASP A 253 30.79 -12.21 -17.17
N PRO A 254 29.82 -13.07 -17.54
CA PRO A 254 28.40 -12.73 -17.57
C PRO A 254 27.83 -12.29 -16.22
N ARG A 255 28.43 -12.74 -15.10
CA ARG A 255 27.97 -12.38 -13.75
C ARG A 255 28.25 -10.93 -13.41
N LYS A 256 29.40 -10.39 -13.84
CA LYS A 256 29.78 -8.99 -13.59
C LYS A 256 28.86 -8.01 -14.33
N GLN A 257 28.44 -8.34 -15.55
CA GLN A 257 27.55 -7.47 -16.33
C GLN A 257 26.10 -7.51 -15.83
N GLN A 258 25.58 -8.66 -15.36
CA GLN A 258 24.25 -8.69 -14.74
C GLN A 258 24.18 -7.86 -13.46
N LEU A 259 25.24 -7.86 -12.65
CA LEU A 259 25.38 -6.98 -11.49
C LEU A 259 25.44 -5.50 -11.90
N ALA A 260 26.14 -5.17 -12.98
CA ALA A 260 26.19 -3.82 -13.52
C ALA A 260 24.82 -3.34 -14.04
N ASN A 261 24.10 -4.18 -14.79
CA ASN A 261 22.75 -3.85 -15.28
C ASN A 261 21.72 -3.76 -14.16
N LYS A 262 21.83 -4.59 -13.12
CA LYS A 262 20.97 -4.49 -11.94
C LYS A 262 21.22 -3.20 -11.16
N ARG A 263 22.48 -2.80 -11.00
CA ARG A 263 22.87 -1.49 -10.43
C ARG A 263 22.37 -0.31 -11.27
N LYS A 264 22.36 -0.45 -12.60
CA LYS A 264 21.88 0.60 -13.52
C LYS A 264 20.35 0.78 -13.45
N GLY A 265 19.60 -0.33 -13.36
CA GLY A 265 18.13 -0.29 -13.19
C GLY A 265 17.67 0.15 -11.79
N GLU A 266 18.41 -0.19 -10.73
CA GLU A 266 18.13 0.33 -9.38
C GLU A 266 18.56 1.79 -9.20
N GLY A 267 19.65 2.24 -9.84
CA GLY A 267 20.18 3.59 -9.66
C GLY A 267 19.27 4.71 -10.19
N GLU A 268 18.44 4.43 -11.19
CA GLU A 268 17.50 5.40 -11.77
C GLU A 268 16.25 5.55 -10.88
N ASP A 269 15.69 4.42 -10.42
CA ASP A 269 14.53 4.37 -9.52
C ASP A 269 14.88 4.86 -8.09
N ASP A 270 16.10 4.59 -7.62
CA ASP A 270 16.58 5.00 -6.29
C ASP A 270 16.98 6.49 -6.25
N ASN A 271 17.41 7.10 -7.35
CA ASN A 271 17.69 8.54 -7.42
C ASN A 271 16.42 9.38 -7.45
N ASP A 272 15.38 8.97 -8.17
CA ASP A 272 14.08 9.65 -8.15
C ASP A 272 13.36 9.43 -6.82
N ARG A 273 13.46 8.23 -6.23
CA ARG A 273 12.99 7.98 -4.85
C ARG A 273 13.79 8.76 -3.83
N LYS A 274 15.12 8.89 -3.96
CA LYS A 274 15.95 9.69 -3.06
C LYS A 274 15.64 11.17 -3.19
N ARG A 275 15.45 11.73 -4.39
CA ARG A 275 15.03 13.13 -4.58
C ARG A 275 13.65 13.38 -3.96
N LYS A 276 12.65 12.56 -4.28
CA LYS A 276 11.31 12.67 -3.64
C LYS A 276 11.33 12.47 -2.12
N LYS A 277 12.23 11.62 -1.61
CA LYS A 277 12.38 11.35 -0.18
C LYS A 277 13.18 12.44 0.55
N THR A 278 14.18 13.04 -0.10
CA THR A 278 14.93 14.17 0.47
C THR A 278 14.07 15.43 0.54
N ASP A 279 13.21 15.67 -0.45
CA ASP A 279 12.26 16.79 -0.42
C ASP A 279 11.10 16.59 0.57
N LYS A 280 10.66 15.34 0.79
CA LYS A 280 9.56 15.01 1.74
C LYS A 280 10.03 14.87 3.19
N ASP A 281 11.29 14.51 3.42
CA ASP A 281 11.89 14.32 4.75
C ASP A 281 12.69 15.55 5.22
N GLY A 282 12.25 16.76 4.87
CA GLY A 282 12.71 17.98 5.53
C GLY A 282 12.32 18.09 7.01
N ALA A 283 11.55 17.13 7.54
CA ALA A 283 10.93 17.24 8.87
C ALA A 283 11.25 16.13 9.90
N SER A 284 12.17 15.18 9.67
CA SER A 284 12.66 14.34 10.79
C SER A 284 14.04 13.71 10.59
N GLU A 285 15.07 14.34 11.17
CA GLU A 285 16.43 13.81 11.24
C GLU A 285 16.53 12.52 12.10
N SER A 286 15.62 12.35 13.05
CA SER A 286 15.59 11.19 13.96
C SER A 286 15.29 9.86 13.25
N TYR A 287 14.47 9.88 12.19
CA TYR A 287 14.15 8.69 11.40
C TYR A 287 15.29 8.32 10.44
N LYS A 288 16.04 9.32 9.95
CA LYS A 288 17.24 9.13 9.11
C LYS A 288 18.39 8.47 9.89
N ALA A 289 18.57 8.81 11.17
CA ALA A 289 19.60 8.19 12.02
C ALA A 289 19.32 6.70 12.31
N ALA A 290 18.06 6.34 12.59
CA ALA A 290 17.64 4.97 12.88
C ALA A 290 17.77 4.05 11.64
N LEU A 291 17.37 4.54 10.47
CA LEU A 291 17.52 3.79 9.21
C LEU A 291 18.98 3.65 8.79
N LYS A 292 19.80 4.69 8.96
CA LYS A 292 21.24 4.65 8.65
C LYS A 292 21.97 3.67 9.58
N ALA A 293 21.59 3.60 10.85
CA ALA A 293 22.13 2.63 11.81
C ALA A 293 21.75 1.18 11.45
N GLY A 294 20.49 0.92 11.10
CA GLY A 294 20.05 -0.41 10.66
C GLY A 294 20.68 -0.86 9.33
N GLN A 295 20.93 0.09 8.43
CA GLN A 295 21.59 -0.19 7.15
C GLN A 295 23.10 -0.42 7.34
N LEU A 296 23.76 0.33 8.23
CA LEU A 296 25.16 0.12 8.63
C LEU A 296 25.37 -1.24 9.30
N GLN A 297 24.42 -1.72 10.10
CA GLN A 297 24.51 -3.03 10.73
C GLN A 297 24.39 -4.17 9.71
N LYS A 298 23.48 -4.03 8.73
CA LYS A 298 23.34 -4.96 7.61
C LYS A 298 24.54 -4.96 6.67
N ILE A 299 25.18 -3.80 6.47
CA ILE A 299 26.41 -3.65 5.68
C ILE A 299 27.59 -4.28 6.43
N ARG A 300 27.66 -4.10 7.76
CA ARG A 300 28.72 -4.68 8.60
C ARG A 300 28.62 -6.20 8.71
N GLU A 301 27.41 -6.76 8.78
CA GLU A 301 27.14 -8.20 8.69
C GLU A 301 27.52 -8.77 7.31
N ALA A 302 27.21 -8.03 6.23
CA ALA A 302 27.60 -8.43 4.88
C ALA A 302 29.12 -8.33 4.65
N GLU A 303 29.79 -7.30 5.18
CA GLU A 303 31.26 -7.12 5.10
C GLU A 303 32.03 -8.16 5.91
N GLN A 304 31.50 -8.63 7.04
CA GLN A 304 32.12 -9.70 7.82
C GLN A 304 32.09 -11.05 7.09
N SER A 305 31.10 -11.28 6.22
CA SER A 305 30.96 -12.51 5.45
C SER A 305 31.83 -12.60 4.18
N SER A 306 32.49 -11.51 3.76
CA SER A 306 33.36 -11.51 2.57
C SER A 306 34.74 -10.89 2.82
N LYS A 307 35.55 -11.49 3.69
CA LYS A 307 36.98 -11.13 3.77
C LYS A 307 37.79 -11.85 2.69
N ARG A 308 38.10 -11.15 1.59
CA ARG A 308 39.33 -11.35 0.79
C ARG A 308 40.13 -10.05 0.80
N ARG A 309 41.47 -10.15 0.84
CA ARG A 309 42.38 -9.00 0.81
C ARG A 309 42.27 -8.27 -0.53
N GLY A 310 42.03 -6.95 -0.48
CA GLY A 310 42.05 -6.08 -1.66
C GLY A 310 43.47 -5.92 -2.20
N LEU A 311 43.60 -5.98 -3.52
CA LEU A 311 44.84 -5.70 -4.24
C LEU A 311 45.12 -4.19 -4.16
N VAL A 312 46.22 -3.81 -3.54
CA VAL A 312 46.70 -2.41 -3.54
C VAL A 312 47.47 -2.19 -4.83
N LEU A 313 46.95 -1.33 -5.70
CA LEU A 313 47.70 -0.79 -6.83
C LEU A 313 48.29 0.58 -6.44
N PRO A 314 49.45 0.98 -7.00
CA PRO A 314 50.03 2.30 -6.77
C PRO A 314 49.11 3.40 -7.32
N ALA A 315 49.02 4.53 -6.62
CA ALA A 315 48.25 5.68 -7.07
C ALA A 315 48.77 6.21 -8.42
N PRO A 316 47.89 6.64 -9.34
CA PRO A 316 48.31 7.27 -10.59
C PRO A 316 49.08 8.54 -10.27
N GLN A 317 50.34 8.61 -10.71
CA GLN A 317 51.14 9.82 -10.65
C GLN A 317 50.66 10.75 -11.76
N VAL A 318 49.79 11.69 -11.41
CA VAL A 318 49.51 12.88 -12.23
C VAL A 318 50.42 13.98 -11.71
N SER A 319 51.15 14.65 -12.60
CA SER A 319 52.10 15.69 -12.23
C SER A 319 51.37 16.95 -11.72
N GLU A 320 51.97 17.68 -10.78
CA GLU A 320 51.36 18.84 -10.12
C GLU A 320 50.96 19.95 -11.11
N GLY A 321 51.67 20.07 -12.24
CA GLY A 321 51.34 20.99 -13.33
C GLY A 321 50.07 20.61 -14.11
N GLU A 322 49.79 19.32 -14.27
CA GLU A 322 48.54 18.86 -14.91
C GLU A 322 47.34 19.08 -13.97
N LEU A 323 47.56 19.03 -12.66
CA LEU A 323 46.52 19.33 -11.66
C LEU A 323 46.19 20.82 -11.64
N GLU A 324 47.20 21.69 -11.73
CA GLU A 324 46.98 23.14 -11.80
C GLU A 324 46.26 23.56 -13.09
N ASP A 325 46.59 22.96 -14.23
CA ASP A 325 45.92 23.25 -15.50
C ASP A 325 44.47 22.74 -15.53
N ILE A 326 44.18 21.57 -14.94
CA ILE A 326 42.81 21.06 -14.80
C ILE A 326 41.99 21.94 -13.85
N VAL A 327 42.58 22.40 -12.74
CA VAL A 327 41.92 23.30 -11.78
C VAL A 327 41.71 24.70 -12.39
N LYS A 328 42.65 25.19 -13.20
CA LYS A 328 42.55 26.49 -13.87
C LYS A 328 41.48 26.46 -14.98
N MET A 329 41.41 25.39 -15.75
CA MET A 329 40.37 25.18 -16.76
C MET A 329 38.98 25.02 -16.10
N GLY A 330 38.90 24.32 -14.96
CA GLY A 330 37.68 24.20 -14.16
C GLY A 330 37.21 25.53 -13.55
N ARG A 331 38.12 26.33 -12.97
CA ARG A 331 37.80 27.66 -12.41
C ARG A 331 37.34 28.66 -13.47
N MET A 332 37.92 28.62 -14.67
CA MET A 332 37.49 29.49 -15.77
C MET A 332 36.08 29.13 -16.28
N GLY A 333 35.75 27.84 -16.35
CA GLY A 333 34.40 27.38 -16.69
C GLY A 333 33.35 27.75 -15.64
N GLU A 334 33.71 27.67 -14.35
CA GLU A 334 32.81 27.99 -13.25
C GLU A 334 32.58 29.52 -13.11
N ALA A 335 33.62 30.34 -13.28
CA ALA A 335 33.51 31.79 -13.26
C ALA A 335 32.68 32.37 -14.43
N ALA A 336 32.76 31.76 -15.62
CA ALA A 336 31.92 32.12 -16.76
C ALA A 336 30.44 31.78 -16.52
N ASN A 337 30.17 30.65 -15.86
CA ASN A 337 28.81 30.22 -15.53
C ASN A 337 28.17 31.05 -14.41
N LEU A 338 28.98 31.55 -13.46
CA LEU A 338 28.54 32.47 -12.40
C LEU A 338 28.19 33.86 -12.94
N ARG A 339 29.02 34.44 -13.82
CA ARG A 339 28.70 35.72 -14.48
C ARG A 339 27.48 35.65 -15.40
N ALA A 340 27.24 34.51 -16.04
CA ALA A 340 26.04 34.30 -16.86
C ALA A 340 24.75 34.16 -16.04
N LYS A 341 24.84 33.82 -14.74
CA LYS A 341 23.69 33.74 -13.83
C LYS A 341 23.33 35.07 -13.18
N GLU A 342 24.26 36.03 -13.09
CA GLU A 342 24.03 37.37 -12.54
C GLU A 342 23.45 38.39 -13.54
N SER A 343 23.34 38.04 -14.83
CA SER A 343 22.76 38.93 -15.85
C SER A 343 21.27 38.62 -16.07
N GLU A 344 20.41 39.64 -16.01
CA GLU A 344 18.94 39.51 -16.10
C GLU A 344 18.39 39.23 -17.51
N ASN A 345 19.22 39.17 -18.55
CA ASN A 345 18.77 38.97 -19.93
C ASN A 345 18.80 37.48 -20.36
N ASP A 346 17.62 36.94 -20.70
CA ASP A 346 17.40 35.51 -21.04
C ASP A 346 18.10 35.07 -22.36
N ALA A 347 18.50 36.02 -23.21
CA ALA A 347 19.20 35.74 -24.47
C ALA A 347 20.66 35.30 -24.30
N THR A 348 21.35 35.70 -23.22
CA THR A 348 22.76 35.33 -22.96
C THR A 348 22.88 33.98 -22.25
N ARG A 349 21.83 33.54 -21.54
CA ARG A 349 21.75 32.20 -20.93
C ARG A 349 21.74 31.06 -21.96
N GLY A 350 21.19 31.30 -23.15
CA GLY A 350 21.12 30.30 -24.22
C GLY A 350 22.41 30.06 -25.00
N LEU A 351 23.43 30.93 -24.84
CA LEU A 351 24.67 30.88 -25.62
C LEU A 351 25.82 30.12 -24.93
N VAL A 352 25.71 29.84 -23.62
CA VAL A 352 26.70 29.05 -22.88
C VAL A 352 26.27 27.59 -22.86
N ASN A 353 26.51 26.90 -23.97
CA ASN A 353 26.27 25.46 -24.07
C ASN A 353 27.36 24.67 -23.33
N THR A 354 26.92 23.70 -22.54
CA THR A 354 27.76 22.75 -21.81
C THR A 354 28.57 21.90 -22.78
N TYR A 355 29.90 22.03 -22.76
CA TYR A 355 30.80 21.05 -23.39
C TYR A 355 30.77 19.77 -22.55
N SER A 356 29.85 18.86 -22.89
CA SER A 356 29.97 17.44 -22.60
C SER A 356 30.35 16.77 -23.92
N THR A 357 31.58 16.27 -23.97
CA THR A 357 32.03 15.38 -25.03
C THR A 357 31.24 14.08 -24.96
N LEU A 358 30.28 13.93 -25.87
CA LEU A 358 29.90 12.69 -26.58
C LEU A 358 28.64 12.97 -27.40
N ASN A 359 28.86 13.57 -28.57
CA ASN A 359 27.97 13.42 -29.71
C ASN A 359 28.75 12.69 -30.80
N SER A 360 28.38 11.44 -31.09
CA SER A 360 28.41 10.96 -32.48
C SER A 360 26.98 11.07 -33.02
N ALA A 361 26.76 12.15 -33.76
CA ALA A 361 25.71 12.24 -34.77
C ALA A 361 25.91 11.10 -35.80
N THR A 362 24.89 10.53 -36.43
CA THR A 362 24.12 11.19 -37.48
C THR A 362 22.96 10.28 -37.93
N PRO A 363 21.91 10.87 -38.51
CA PRO A 363 20.81 10.16 -39.19
C PRO A 363 21.17 9.88 -40.65
N ILE A 364 20.82 8.71 -41.21
CA ILE A 364 20.56 8.51 -42.65
C ILE A 364 19.78 7.20 -42.89
N ARG A 365 18.64 7.36 -43.57
CA ARG A 365 17.87 6.48 -44.48
C ARG A 365 17.74 4.98 -44.18
N THR A 366 16.48 4.58 -44.00
CA THR A 366 15.95 3.25 -44.37
C THR A 366 14.92 3.40 -45.49
N PRO A 367 14.75 2.36 -46.34
CA PRO A 367 14.07 2.46 -47.63
C PRO A 367 12.56 2.61 -47.50
N LYS A 368 12.04 3.46 -48.38
CA LYS A 368 10.63 3.76 -48.63
C LYS A 368 9.82 2.46 -48.79
N ALA A 369 8.92 2.21 -47.84
CA ALA A 369 7.80 1.30 -48.04
C ALA A 369 6.89 1.88 -49.16
N PRO A 370 6.23 1.03 -49.97
CA PRO A 370 5.29 1.53 -50.97
C PRO A 370 4.22 2.39 -50.29
N GLU A 371 3.91 3.55 -50.89
CA GLU A 371 3.02 4.56 -50.34
C GLU A 371 1.66 3.94 -50.03
N GLN A 372 1.34 3.76 -48.75
CA GLN A 372 -0.03 3.60 -48.30
C GLN A 372 -0.64 4.99 -48.28
N GLU A 373 -1.61 5.23 -49.17
CA GLU A 373 -2.36 6.48 -49.19
C GLU A 373 -3.14 6.65 -47.89
N ASP A 374 -2.91 7.75 -47.18
CA ASP A 374 -3.68 8.11 -45.99
C ASP A 374 -5.12 8.48 -46.41
N HIS A 375 -6.02 7.50 -46.37
CA HIS A 375 -7.43 7.67 -46.76
C HIS A 375 -8.13 8.79 -45.99
N ILE A 376 -7.72 9.03 -44.74
CA ILE A 376 -8.24 10.12 -43.90
C ILE A 376 -7.75 11.47 -44.40
N ALA A 377 -6.49 11.58 -44.84
CA ALA A 377 -5.93 12.81 -45.39
C ALA A 377 -6.55 13.14 -46.75
N ASN A 378 -6.83 12.12 -47.58
CA ASN A 378 -7.54 12.29 -48.84
C ASN A 378 -9.01 12.69 -48.62
N GLU A 379 -9.69 12.15 -47.61
CA GLU A 379 -11.05 12.55 -47.25
C GLU A 379 -11.10 14.00 -46.73
N ILE A 380 -10.13 14.41 -45.91
CA ILE A 380 -10.02 15.81 -45.45
C ILE A 380 -9.77 16.75 -46.65
N ARG A 381 -8.99 16.34 -47.66
CA ARG A 381 -8.79 17.11 -48.89
C ARG A 381 -10.06 17.18 -49.73
N ASN A 382 -10.80 16.08 -49.87
CA ASN A 382 -12.09 16.05 -50.57
C ASN A 382 -13.13 16.95 -49.87
N ILE A 383 -13.22 16.91 -48.54
CA ILE A 383 -14.11 17.77 -47.74
C ILE A 383 -13.74 19.24 -47.91
N ARG A 384 -12.43 19.55 -47.91
CA ARG A 384 -11.96 20.92 -48.14
C ARG A 384 -12.29 21.41 -49.56
N ALA A 385 -12.08 20.57 -50.58
CA ALA A 385 -12.43 20.88 -51.96
C ALA A 385 -13.95 21.07 -52.16
N LEU A 386 -14.79 20.28 -51.49
CA LEU A 386 -16.24 20.44 -51.49
C LEU A 386 -16.69 21.74 -50.82
N ASN A 387 -15.98 22.19 -49.78
CA ASN A 387 -16.31 23.46 -49.12
C ASN A 387 -15.83 24.70 -49.91
N ASP A 388 -14.79 24.55 -50.73
CA ASP A 388 -14.19 25.64 -51.51
C ASP A 388 -14.88 25.85 -52.89
N THR A 389 -15.82 24.98 -53.31
CA THR A 389 -16.55 25.10 -54.59
C THR A 389 -17.88 25.85 -54.44
N ASN A 390 -18.00 27.00 -55.11
CA ASN A 390 -19.26 27.76 -55.19
C ASN A 390 -20.17 27.20 -56.30
N SER A 391 -21.50 27.29 -56.08
CA SER A 391 -22.54 26.64 -56.91
C SER A 391 -22.39 26.81 -58.44
N VAL A 392 -22.77 25.76 -59.17
CA VAL A 392 -22.66 25.57 -60.65
C VAL A 392 -23.26 26.71 -61.50
N LEU A 393 -24.08 27.60 -60.94
CA LEU A 393 -24.63 28.76 -61.66
C LEU A 393 -23.57 29.82 -62.04
N LEU A 394 -22.37 29.75 -61.43
CA LEU A 394 -21.27 30.70 -61.65
C LEU A 394 -20.09 30.12 -62.47
N GLY A 395 -20.33 29.08 -63.28
CA GLY A 395 -19.42 28.65 -64.35
C GLY A 395 -18.03 28.13 -63.95
N GLY A 396 -17.83 27.73 -62.69
CA GLY A 396 -16.59 27.09 -62.26
C GLY A 396 -16.51 25.62 -62.69
N GLU A 397 -15.36 25.18 -63.20
CA GLU A 397 -15.10 23.76 -63.47
C GLU A 397 -14.98 22.98 -62.16
N ASN A 398 -15.65 21.82 -62.07
CA ASN A 398 -15.62 20.96 -60.88
C ASN A 398 -14.22 20.37 -60.66
N THR A 399 -13.68 20.53 -59.45
CA THR A 399 -12.42 19.90 -59.05
C THR A 399 -12.60 18.38 -58.89
N PRO A 400 -11.75 17.53 -59.48
CA PRO A 400 -11.90 16.08 -59.40
C PRO A 400 -11.68 15.56 -57.97
N LEU A 401 -12.65 14.83 -57.44
CA LEU A 401 -12.58 14.20 -56.12
C LEU A 401 -11.91 12.82 -56.21
N HIS A 402 -11.19 12.42 -55.15
CA HIS A 402 -10.59 11.09 -55.07
C HIS A 402 -11.63 10.08 -54.57
N GLU A 403 -12.14 9.22 -55.45
CA GLU A 403 -13.19 8.23 -55.15
C GLU A 403 -12.67 6.78 -55.10
N GLY A 404 -13.36 5.90 -54.38
CA GLY A 404 -13.09 4.45 -54.37
C GLY A 404 -12.11 3.99 -53.29
N ALA A 405 -11.18 3.08 -53.64
CA ALA A 405 -10.28 2.40 -52.70
C ALA A 405 -9.30 3.34 -51.95
N ALA A 406 -9.23 4.61 -52.36
CA ALA A 406 -8.42 5.66 -51.75
C ALA A 406 -9.18 6.51 -50.69
N SER A 407 -10.49 6.31 -50.51
CA SER A 407 -11.30 6.97 -49.47
C SER A 407 -11.62 6.01 -48.32
N THR A 408 -12.11 6.52 -47.18
CA THR A 408 -12.34 5.80 -45.91
C THR A 408 -13.42 4.68 -45.98
N GLY A 409 -13.94 4.38 -47.17
CA GLY A 409 -14.70 3.16 -47.45
C GLY A 409 -16.16 3.18 -46.98
N PHE A 410 -16.77 4.37 -46.89
CA PHE A 410 -18.17 4.54 -46.50
C PHE A 410 -19.07 4.69 -47.72
N ASP A 411 -19.58 3.55 -48.23
CA ASP A 411 -20.52 3.49 -49.37
C ASP A 411 -21.94 3.07 -48.90
N GLY A 412 -22.24 3.24 -47.61
CA GLY A 412 -23.52 2.87 -47.00
C GLY A 412 -23.53 2.83 -45.47
N ILE A 413 -24.69 2.59 -44.87
CA ILE A 413 -24.94 2.71 -43.41
C ILE A 413 -24.29 1.60 -42.55
N ALA A 414 -23.73 0.56 -43.18
CA ALA A 414 -23.04 -0.53 -42.50
C ALA A 414 -21.54 -0.53 -42.89
N PRO A 415 -20.60 -0.45 -41.92
CA PRO A 415 -19.18 -0.45 -42.22
C PRO A 415 -18.73 -1.81 -42.78
N ARG A 416 -17.96 -1.80 -43.87
CA ARG A 416 -17.28 -3.00 -44.37
C ARG A 416 -16.27 -3.48 -43.31
N LYS A 417 -16.27 -4.79 -43.01
CA LYS A 417 -15.21 -5.41 -42.19
C LYS A 417 -13.90 -5.39 -42.97
N GLN A 418 -12.94 -4.56 -42.54
CA GLN A 418 -11.57 -4.64 -43.02
C GLN A 418 -10.92 -5.94 -42.55
N ILE A 419 -10.47 -6.75 -43.51
CA ILE A 419 -9.60 -7.90 -43.28
C ILE A 419 -8.17 -7.35 -43.24
N ILE A 420 -7.60 -7.29 -42.04
CA ILE A 420 -6.17 -6.99 -41.87
C ILE A 420 -5.41 -8.23 -42.32
N SER A 421 -4.87 -8.18 -43.54
CA SER A 421 -3.95 -9.19 -44.04
C SER A 421 -2.54 -8.87 -43.52
N THR A 422 -2.12 -9.55 -42.46
CA THR A 422 -0.72 -9.62 -42.08
C THR A 422 0.03 -10.51 -43.08
N PRO A 423 1.15 -10.08 -43.68
CA PRO A 423 1.95 -10.94 -44.53
C PRO A 423 2.60 -12.01 -43.66
N ASN A 424 2.15 -13.25 -43.80
CA ASN A 424 2.89 -14.41 -43.35
C ASN A 424 3.44 -15.12 -44.61
N PRO A 425 4.75 -15.31 -44.74
CA PRO A 425 5.32 -15.94 -45.92
C PRO A 425 5.20 -17.46 -45.83
N ILE A 426 4.84 -18.05 -46.98
CA ILE A 426 5.01 -19.46 -47.37
C ILE A 426 3.91 -20.43 -46.88
N ALA A 427 2.93 -20.67 -47.76
CA ALA A 427 2.75 -21.98 -48.39
C ALA A 427 1.63 -21.96 -49.46
N THR A 428 2.05 -22.03 -50.71
CA THR A 428 1.32 -22.59 -51.86
C THR A 428 2.11 -23.83 -52.32
N PRO A 429 1.67 -24.66 -53.29
CA PRO A 429 0.36 -24.68 -53.98
C PRO A 429 -0.19 -26.12 -54.19
N LEU A 430 -1.46 -26.26 -54.63
CA LEU A 430 -1.79 -26.67 -56.01
C LEU A 430 -3.31 -26.76 -56.23
N ARG A 431 -3.78 -25.94 -57.21
CA ARG A 431 -4.82 -26.11 -58.25
C ARG A 431 -6.12 -26.88 -57.95
N ALA A 432 -7.26 -26.59 -58.58
CA ALA A 432 -7.82 -25.52 -59.41
C ALA A 432 -9.26 -25.96 -59.78
N ASP A 433 -10.15 -24.98 -60.00
CA ASP A 433 -11.41 -25.00 -60.78
C ASP A 433 -12.49 -26.06 -60.45
N GLY A 434 -13.79 -25.78 -60.41
CA GLY A 434 -14.58 -24.58 -60.70
C GLY A 434 -16.06 -25.00 -60.87
N VAL A 435 -16.97 -24.19 -60.31
CA VAL A 435 -18.38 -23.95 -60.70
C VAL A 435 -19.45 -25.05 -60.51
N GLY A 436 -20.50 -24.70 -59.75
CA GLY A 436 -21.89 -25.04 -60.10
C GLY A 436 -22.72 -25.86 -59.10
N ALA A 437 -23.71 -25.19 -58.50
CA ALA A 437 -25.05 -25.69 -58.11
C ALA A 437 -25.23 -26.88 -57.13
N THR A 438 -25.98 -26.60 -56.06
CA THR A 438 -26.75 -27.55 -55.23
C THR A 438 -27.85 -28.28 -56.03
N PRO A 439 -28.57 -29.29 -55.49
CA PRO A 439 -28.24 -30.29 -54.45
C PRO A 439 -28.64 -31.74 -54.85
N GLY A 440 -28.02 -32.78 -54.29
CA GLY A 440 -28.53 -34.15 -54.46
C GLY A 440 -27.61 -35.27 -53.96
N ARG A 441 -27.96 -35.81 -52.78
CA ARG A 441 -27.51 -37.10 -52.21
C ARG A 441 -27.76 -38.26 -53.20
N PRO A 442 -27.01 -39.40 -53.16
CA PRO A 442 -27.14 -40.37 -52.06
C PRO A 442 -25.85 -41.14 -51.68
N GLY A 443 -25.77 -41.62 -50.43
CA GLY A 443 -24.73 -42.58 -50.06
C GLY A 443 -24.42 -42.81 -48.58
N GLN A 444 -25.06 -42.13 -47.63
CA GLN A 444 -24.94 -42.48 -46.20
C GLN A 444 -26.27 -42.97 -45.66
N THR A 445 -26.33 -44.30 -45.50
CA THR A 445 -27.33 -45.06 -44.74
C THR A 445 -26.99 -45.06 -43.23
N PRO A 446 -27.98 -45.36 -42.37
CA PRO A 446 -28.28 -44.50 -41.24
C PRO A 446 -28.07 -45.18 -39.87
N MET A 447 -28.11 -44.33 -38.84
CA MET A 447 -28.57 -44.57 -37.46
C MET A 447 -28.84 -46.04 -37.08
N ARG A 448 -28.07 -46.54 -36.12
CA ARG A 448 -28.42 -47.75 -35.38
C ARG A 448 -28.41 -47.48 -33.86
N THR A 449 -29.62 -47.33 -33.34
CA THR A 449 -30.16 -47.62 -32.00
C THR A 449 -29.31 -47.35 -30.74
N PRO A 450 -29.85 -46.64 -29.73
CA PRO A 450 -29.41 -46.79 -28.35
C PRO A 450 -29.94 -48.10 -27.76
N ARG A 451 -29.05 -49.04 -27.49
CA ARG A 451 -29.25 -50.24 -26.66
C ARG A 451 -27.85 -50.50 -26.08
N ASP A 452 -27.58 -50.22 -24.81
CA ASP A 452 -28.02 -51.05 -23.69
C ASP A 452 -27.92 -50.23 -22.39
N THR A 453 -29.01 -50.16 -21.64
CA THR A 453 -29.10 -49.56 -20.28
C THR A 453 -29.45 -50.61 -19.24
N LEU A 454 -29.13 -51.88 -19.51
CA LEU A 454 -29.09 -52.90 -18.49
C LEU A 454 -27.76 -53.64 -18.54
N SER A 455 -27.10 -53.67 -17.39
CA SER A 455 -25.85 -54.38 -17.12
C SER A 455 -26.04 -55.90 -17.24
N LEU A 456 -26.23 -56.42 -18.46
CA LEU A 456 -26.56 -57.83 -18.71
C LEU A 456 -25.36 -58.72 -19.04
N ASN A 457 -24.13 -58.24 -18.81
CA ASN A 457 -22.90 -59.06 -18.85
C ASN A 457 -22.07 -58.86 -17.57
N GLN A 458 -22.72 -58.98 -16.41
CA GLN A 458 -22.04 -59.11 -15.13
C GLN A 458 -22.14 -60.56 -14.66
N ASP A 459 -21.52 -61.47 -15.40
CA ASP A 459 -21.16 -62.77 -14.83
C ASP A 459 -19.93 -63.33 -15.54
N GLY A 460 -18.95 -63.74 -14.73
CA GLY A 460 -17.73 -64.38 -15.19
C GLY A 460 -16.48 -63.61 -14.78
N GLY A 461 -16.03 -63.87 -13.55
CA GLY A 461 -14.75 -63.38 -13.05
C GLY A 461 -13.62 -63.79 -14.00
N MET A 462 -12.89 -62.81 -14.51
CA MET A 462 -11.52 -63.03 -14.93
C MET A 462 -10.71 -61.74 -14.83
N SER A 463 -9.67 -61.82 -14.00
CA SER A 463 -8.60 -60.84 -13.90
C SER A 463 -7.95 -60.67 -15.27
N MET A 464 -7.94 -59.44 -15.81
CA MET A 464 -7.23 -59.11 -17.05
C MET A 464 -6.25 -57.97 -16.78
N VAL A 465 -4.96 -58.35 -16.80
CA VAL A 465 -3.74 -57.61 -16.42
C VAL A 465 -3.35 -56.51 -17.43
N SER A 466 -4.31 -55.75 -17.97
CA SER A 466 -3.99 -54.72 -18.96
C SER A 466 -5.05 -53.60 -19.02
N ALA A 467 -5.09 -52.75 -17.99
CA ALA A 467 -5.85 -51.49 -18.04
C ALA A 467 -4.90 -50.31 -17.91
N THR A 468 -5.00 -49.33 -18.80
CA THR A 468 -4.19 -48.11 -18.70
C THR A 468 -4.68 -47.25 -17.53
N PRO A 469 -3.83 -46.45 -16.87
CA PRO A 469 -4.25 -45.56 -15.77
C PRO A 469 -5.38 -44.58 -16.13
N ARG A 470 -5.61 -44.36 -17.43
CA ARG A 470 -6.71 -43.54 -17.96
C ARG A 470 -8.06 -44.27 -17.85
N ASP A 471 -8.09 -45.58 -18.07
CA ASP A 471 -9.31 -46.38 -18.05
C ASP A 471 -9.82 -46.59 -16.60
N ILE A 472 -8.89 -46.69 -15.64
CA ILE A 472 -9.22 -46.76 -14.21
C ILE A 472 -9.87 -45.45 -13.74
N ARG A 473 -9.32 -44.30 -14.12
CA ARG A 473 -9.91 -42.99 -13.78
C ARG A 473 -11.29 -42.77 -14.40
N MET A 474 -11.51 -43.25 -15.63
CA MET A 474 -12.82 -43.14 -16.27
C MET A 474 -13.87 -44.00 -15.56
N ARG A 475 -13.48 -45.19 -15.06
CA ARG A 475 -14.34 -46.04 -14.20
C ARG A 475 -14.67 -45.36 -12.87
N ASP A 476 -13.68 -44.80 -12.17
CA ASP A 476 -13.91 -44.12 -10.90
C ASP A 476 -14.79 -42.88 -11.07
N MET A 477 -14.63 -42.15 -12.17
CA MET A 477 -15.45 -41.00 -12.49
C MET A 477 -16.90 -41.40 -12.79
N ALA A 478 -17.10 -42.52 -13.52
CA ALA A 478 -18.42 -43.06 -13.80
C ALA A 478 -19.15 -43.52 -12.51
N LEU A 479 -18.44 -44.22 -11.61
CA LEU A 479 -18.95 -44.64 -10.30
C LEU A 479 -19.37 -43.44 -9.43
N ARG A 480 -18.55 -42.38 -9.40
CA ARG A 480 -18.88 -41.14 -8.69
C ARG A 480 -20.12 -40.45 -9.26
N THR A 481 -20.27 -40.42 -10.58
CA THR A 481 -21.48 -39.84 -11.20
C THR A 481 -22.74 -40.65 -10.89
N GLN A 482 -22.64 -41.98 -10.84
CA GLN A 482 -23.75 -42.88 -10.51
C GLN A 482 -24.18 -42.74 -9.04
N LEU A 483 -23.23 -42.65 -8.12
CA LEU A 483 -23.53 -42.39 -6.70
C LEU A 483 -24.17 -41.02 -6.50
N LYS A 484 -23.67 -40.00 -7.21
CA LYS A 484 -24.20 -38.64 -7.12
C LYS A 484 -25.63 -38.54 -7.66
N SER A 485 -25.97 -39.26 -8.73
CA SER A 485 -27.36 -39.35 -9.21
C SER A 485 -28.25 -40.15 -8.27
N GLY A 486 -27.74 -41.24 -7.66
CA GLY A 486 -28.49 -42.05 -6.69
C GLY A 486 -28.82 -41.28 -5.39
N LEU A 487 -27.88 -40.48 -4.90
CA LEU A 487 -28.11 -39.62 -3.74
C LEU A 487 -29.04 -38.44 -4.07
N ALA A 488 -29.01 -37.94 -5.30
CA ALA A 488 -29.92 -36.87 -5.75
C ALA A 488 -31.35 -37.37 -6.00
N SER A 489 -31.56 -38.67 -6.20
CA SER A 489 -32.89 -39.27 -6.34
C SER A 489 -33.59 -39.59 -5.01
N LEU A 490 -32.94 -39.33 -3.87
CA LEU A 490 -33.60 -39.47 -2.58
C LEU A 490 -34.65 -38.34 -2.40
N PRO A 491 -35.90 -38.65 -2.02
CA PRO A 491 -36.91 -37.64 -1.75
C PRO A 491 -36.43 -36.73 -0.63
N LYS A 492 -36.46 -35.41 -0.86
CA LYS A 492 -36.21 -34.46 0.22
C LYS A 492 -37.32 -34.62 1.28
N PRO A 493 -36.98 -34.66 2.58
CA PRO A 493 -37.99 -34.77 3.63
C PRO A 493 -38.97 -33.61 3.52
N LYS A 494 -40.27 -33.92 3.59
CA LYS A 494 -41.35 -32.95 3.60
C LYS A 494 -41.48 -32.44 5.03
N ASP A 495 -41.20 -31.16 5.24
CA ASP A 495 -41.52 -30.46 6.48
C ASP A 495 -43.05 -30.35 6.59
N THR A 496 -43.66 -31.31 7.28
CA THR A 496 -45.02 -31.19 7.77
C THR A 496 -44.94 -30.51 9.13
N GLU A 497 -45.53 -29.32 9.22
CA GLU A 497 -45.83 -28.60 10.45
C GLU A 497 -46.66 -29.50 11.36
N TRP A 498 -46.09 -29.86 12.51
CA TRP A 498 -46.83 -30.38 13.66
C TRP A 498 -46.66 -29.34 14.78
N GLU A 499 -47.68 -28.49 14.97
CA GLU A 499 -47.84 -27.74 16.22
C GLU A 499 -48.21 -28.74 17.31
N PHE A 500 -47.29 -28.93 18.25
CA PHE A 500 -47.51 -29.70 19.46
C PHE A 500 -47.61 -28.70 20.61
N ASP A 501 -48.83 -28.46 21.09
CA ASP A 501 -49.08 -27.63 22.26
C ASP A 501 -48.46 -28.28 23.50
N ILE A 502 -47.65 -27.50 24.21
CA ILE A 502 -47.00 -27.89 25.46
C ILE A 502 -47.88 -27.39 26.62
N PRO A 503 -48.43 -28.27 27.47
CA PRO A 503 -48.94 -27.88 28.77
C PRO A 503 -47.80 -27.48 29.72
N GLU A 504 -47.95 -26.31 30.34
CA GLU A 504 -47.04 -25.77 31.36
C GLU A 504 -46.94 -26.71 32.57
N GLU A 505 -45.74 -27.20 32.90
CA GLU A 505 -45.41 -27.56 34.28
C GLU A 505 -43.88 -27.58 34.52
N GLU A 506 -43.49 -26.70 35.44
CA GLU A 506 -42.35 -26.71 36.37
C GLU A 506 -40.89 -26.80 35.88
N LYS A 507 -40.12 -25.83 36.38
CA LYS A 507 -38.70 -25.56 36.11
C LYS A 507 -37.80 -26.58 36.80
N GLU A 508 -37.06 -27.36 36.03
CA GLU A 508 -35.74 -27.85 36.43
C GLU A 508 -34.68 -27.39 35.41
N ALA A 509 -33.61 -26.78 35.93
CA ALA A 509 -32.51 -26.27 35.11
C ALA A 509 -31.67 -27.45 34.58
N MET A 510 -32.03 -27.99 33.42
CA MET A 510 -31.13 -28.81 32.63
C MET A 510 -30.05 -27.92 31.99
N GLN A 511 -28.78 -28.19 32.32
CA GLN A 511 -27.65 -27.75 31.53
C GLN A 511 -27.81 -28.30 30.12
N VAL A 512 -28.02 -27.41 29.14
CA VAL A 512 -27.96 -27.74 27.73
C VAL A 512 -26.48 -27.92 27.40
N ASP A 513 -26.03 -29.16 27.38
CA ASP A 513 -24.78 -29.51 26.71
C ASP A 513 -25.07 -29.35 25.22
N GLU A 514 -24.58 -28.26 24.62
CA GLU A 514 -24.58 -28.07 23.18
C GLU A 514 -23.73 -29.18 22.56
N MET A 515 -24.39 -30.30 22.23
CA MET A 515 -23.90 -31.30 21.30
C MET A 515 -23.79 -30.65 19.91
N THR A 516 -22.78 -29.79 19.75
CA THR A 516 -22.21 -29.49 18.46
C THR A 516 -21.62 -30.80 17.95
N GLU A 517 -22.12 -31.28 16.82
CA GLU A 517 -21.50 -32.41 16.12
C GLU A 517 -20.09 -31.97 15.70
N GLU A 518 -19.10 -32.22 16.57
CA GLU A 518 -17.70 -31.94 16.31
C GLU A 518 -17.25 -32.68 15.04
N ASP A 519 -16.60 -31.92 14.16
CA ASP A 519 -16.00 -32.37 12.91
C ASP A 519 -15.10 -33.59 13.22
N ALA A 520 -15.26 -34.70 12.48
CA ALA A 520 -14.61 -35.98 12.82
C ALA A 520 -13.07 -35.86 12.94
N ALA A 521 -12.49 -34.88 12.24
CA ALA A 521 -11.07 -34.55 12.30
C ALA A 521 -10.62 -34.02 13.67
N GLU A 522 -11.48 -33.32 14.42
CA GLU A 522 -11.16 -32.79 15.74
C GLU A 522 -11.24 -33.86 16.83
N ARG A 523 -12.19 -34.79 16.70
CA ARG A 523 -12.30 -35.96 17.58
C ARG A 523 -11.06 -36.86 17.46
N ASP A 524 -10.63 -37.12 16.23
CA ASP A 524 -9.40 -37.90 15.96
C ASP A 524 -8.14 -37.17 16.43
N ARG A 525 -8.08 -35.83 16.28
CA ARG A 525 -6.98 -35.00 16.80
C ARG A 525 -6.90 -35.11 18.33
N ARG A 526 -8.02 -34.95 19.02
CA ARG A 526 -8.08 -35.03 20.49
C ARG A 526 -7.78 -36.44 21.00
N ALA A 527 -8.26 -37.48 20.31
CA ALA A 527 -7.94 -38.86 20.64
C ALA A 527 -6.44 -39.15 20.48
N ARG A 528 -5.82 -38.64 19.40
CA ARG A 528 -4.37 -38.77 19.18
C ARG A 528 -3.56 -37.98 20.20
N GLU A 529 -3.99 -36.78 20.55
CA GLU A 529 -3.34 -35.98 21.61
C GLU A 529 -3.43 -36.67 22.97
N ARG A 530 -4.57 -37.29 23.30
CA ARG A 530 -4.74 -38.08 24.52
C ARG A 530 -3.85 -39.32 24.53
N GLN A 531 -3.82 -40.08 23.43
CA GLN A 531 -2.94 -41.23 23.29
C GLN A 531 -1.45 -40.83 23.36
N ALA A 532 -1.05 -39.75 22.68
CA ALA A 532 0.32 -39.26 22.74
C ALA A 532 0.70 -38.75 24.16
N ALA A 533 -0.26 -38.16 24.90
CA ALA A 533 -0.05 -37.77 26.28
C ALA A 533 0.11 -38.99 27.20
N GLU A 534 -0.72 -40.03 27.03
CA GLU A 534 -0.61 -41.30 27.75
C GLU A 534 0.73 -42.00 27.45
N GLU A 535 1.13 -42.09 26.18
CA GLU A 535 2.42 -42.64 25.76
C GLU A 535 3.61 -41.86 26.33
N ALA A 536 3.51 -40.52 26.39
CA ALA A 536 4.53 -39.68 26.99
C ALA A 536 4.62 -39.87 28.52
N LEU A 537 3.50 -40.04 29.20
CA LEU A 537 3.47 -40.38 30.64
C LEU A 537 4.07 -41.76 30.88
N GLU A 538 3.73 -42.76 30.07
CA GLU A 538 4.35 -44.09 30.14
C GLU A 538 5.84 -44.05 29.87
N PHE A 539 6.30 -43.26 28.90
CA PHE A 539 7.73 -43.07 28.63
C PHE A 539 8.46 -42.41 29.81
N ARG A 540 7.84 -41.41 30.47
CA ARG A 540 8.37 -40.77 31.68
C ARG A 540 8.39 -41.70 32.90
N ARG A 541 7.53 -42.72 32.93
CA ARG A 541 7.53 -43.78 33.95
C ARG A 541 8.57 -44.88 33.69
N ARG A 542 9.17 -44.95 32.49
CA ARG A 542 10.29 -45.88 32.20
C ARG A 542 11.55 -45.47 32.96
N THR A 543 12.46 -46.42 33.14
CA THR A 543 13.76 -46.17 33.78
C THR A 543 14.60 -45.14 33.02
N GLN A 544 15.48 -44.42 33.72
CA GLN A 544 16.34 -43.39 33.11
C GLN A 544 17.25 -43.95 32.01
N VAL A 545 17.65 -45.22 32.11
CA VAL A 545 18.44 -45.93 31.09
C VAL A 545 17.66 -46.02 29.78
N MET A 546 16.36 -46.34 29.86
CA MET A 546 15.45 -46.38 28.70
C MET A 546 15.13 -44.98 28.15
N GLN A 547 14.96 -43.98 29.03
CA GLN A 547 14.71 -42.60 28.60
C GLN A 547 15.91 -42.00 27.83
N LYS A 548 17.13 -42.38 28.23
CA LYS A 548 18.39 -41.91 27.61
C LYS A 548 18.89 -42.81 26.48
N ASN A 549 18.16 -43.88 26.13
CA ASN A 549 18.56 -44.87 25.12
C ASN A 549 19.97 -45.44 25.34
N LEU A 550 20.35 -45.70 26.60
CA LEU A 550 21.68 -46.26 26.91
C LEU A 550 21.72 -47.78 26.62
N PRO A 551 22.91 -48.35 26.32
CA PRO A 551 23.08 -49.78 26.08
C PRO A 551 22.61 -50.62 27.28
N ARG A 552 21.82 -51.68 27.01
CA ARG A 552 21.26 -52.57 28.03
C ARG A 552 21.94 -53.95 28.00
N PRO A 553 22.10 -54.62 29.16
CA PRO A 553 22.68 -55.96 29.21
C PRO A 553 21.80 -56.97 28.49
N VAL A 554 22.42 -57.83 27.68
CA VAL A 554 21.74 -58.91 26.94
C VAL A 554 21.37 -60.07 27.86
N HIS A 555 22.18 -60.33 28.89
CA HIS A 555 21.94 -61.38 29.88
C HIS A 555 21.86 -60.77 31.28
N VAL A 556 20.74 -60.95 31.97
CA VAL A 556 20.54 -60.48 33.35
C VAL A 556 20.30 -61.68 34.26
N ASP A 557 21.24 -61.94 35.17
CA ASP A 557 21.14 -63.03 36.14
C ASP A 557 20.74 -62.54 37.53
N LEU A 558 19.44 -62.58 37.81
CA LEU A 558 18.85 -62.00 39.01
C LEU A 558 19.37 -62.66 40.31
N PRO A 559 19.45 -63.99 40.44
CA PRO A 559 20.01 -64.65 41.63
C PRO A 559 21.46 -64.26 41.95
N SER A 560 22.31 -64.13 40.94
CA SER A 560 23.71 -63.73 41.13
C SER A 560 23.83 -62.25 41.56
N LEU A 561 23.06 -61.36 40.93
CA LEU A 561 23.01 -59.94 41.29
C LEU A 561 22.48 -59.71 42.71
N LEU A 562 21.45 -60.46 43.14
CA LEU A 562 20.93 -60.38 44.51
C LEU A 562 21.95 -60.88 45.54
N LYS A 563 22.72 -61.93 45.21
CA LYS A 563 23.80 -62.44 46.08
C LYS A 563 24.93 -61.42 46.22
N GLN A 564 25.30 -60.73 45.14
CA GLN A 564 26.26 -59.63 45.16
C GLN A 564 25.73 -58.45 46.00
N ALA A 565 24.46 -58.08 45.84
CA ALA A 565 23.85 -57.01 46.62
C ALA A 565 23.79 -57.31 48.14
N THR A 566 23.65 -58.58 48.54
CA THR A 566 23.73 -58.98 49.95
C THR A 566 25.14 -59.01 50.53
N SER A 567 26.18 -59.00 49.68
CA SER A 567 27.58 -59.02 50.13
C SER A 567 28.17 -57.63 50.43
N ILE A 568 27.45 -56.55 50.09
CA ILE A 568 27.85 -55.16 50.36
C ILE A 568 27.65 -54.86 51.85
N SER A 569 28.68 -54.31 52.51
CA SER A 569 28.67 -54.04 53.95
C SER A 569 27.79 -52.84 54.34
N ASP A 570 27.68 -51.83 53.47
CA ASP A 570 26.83 -50.68 53.73
C ASP A 570 25.34 -51.00 53.46
N VAL A 571 24.50 -50.62 54.41
CA VAL A 571 23.08 -50.96 54.41
C VAL A 571 22.33 -50.20 53.32
N ALA A 572 22.68 -48.93 53.11
CA ALA A 572 22.02 -48.10 52.10
C ALA A 572 22.39 -48.57 50.68
N GLU A 573 23.68 -48.79 50.41
CA GLU A 573 24.15 -49.35 49.14
C GLU A 573 23.60 -50.76 48.86
N SER A 574 23.48 -51.61 49.89
CA SER A 574 22.88 -52.94 49.74
C SER A 574 21.39 -52.88 49.32
N LEU A 575 20.62 -51.93 49.86
CA LEU A 575 19.22 -51.74 49.48
C LEU A 575 19.09 -51.23 48.03
N ILE A 576 19.90 -50.22 47.66
CA ILE A 576 19.94 -49.68 46.29
C ILE A 576 20.35 -50.76 45.28
N ALA A 577 21.33 -51.60 45.62
CA ALA A 577 21.78 -52.69 44.76
C ALA A 577 20.70 -53.78 44.58
N LYS A 578 19.89 -54.07 45.61
CA LYS A 578 18.76 -55.02 45.51
C LYS A 578 17.63 -54.47 44.65
N GLU A 579 17.29 -53.20 44.82
CA GLU A 579 16.25 -52.55 44.02
C GLU A 579 16.67 -52.38 42.56
N SER A 580 17.92 -52.02 42.30
CA SER A 580 18.44 -51.90 40.92
C SER A 580 18.47 -53.24 40.20
N ALA A 581 18.86 -54.34 40.87
CA ALA A 581 18.80 -55.69 40.29
C ALA A 581 17.36 -56.09 39.90
N ASN A 582 16.37 -55.78 40.75
CA ASN A 582 14.96 -56.03 40.45
C ASN A 582 14.44 -55.15 39.31
N LEU A 583 14.86 -53.88 39.23
CA LEU A 583 14.51 -52.98 38.13
C LEU A 583 15.09 -53.47 36.80
N MET A 584 16.36 -53.87 36.77
CA MET A 584 17.02 -54.39 35.57
C MET A 584 16.35 -55.66 35.05
N ALA A 585 15.96 -56.58 35.93
CA ALA A 585 15.27 -57.81 35.54
C ALA A 585 13.85 -57.53 35.01
N ASN A 586 13.09 -56.62 35.63
CA ASN A 586 11.76 -56.22 35.14
C ASN A 586 11.82 -55.50 33.79
N ASP A 587 12.80 -54.61 33.59
CA ASP A 587 13.01 -53.92 32.31
C ASP A 587 13.38 -54.88 31.18
N ALA A 588 14.20 -55.89 31.47
CA ALA A 588 14.59 -56.90 30.50
C ALA A 588 13.43 -57.83 30.10
N VAL A 589 12.48 -58.09 31.02
CA VAL A 589 11.25 -58.86 30.74
C VAL A 589 10.21 -58.02 29.99
N LYS A 590 9.98 -56.78 30.40
CA LYS A 590 8.95 -55.90 29.81
C LYS A 590 9.35 -55.35 28.43
N PHE A 591 10.66 -55.13 28.21
CA PHE A 591 11.20 -54.57 26.97
C PHE A 591 12.42 -55.37 26.50
N PRO A 592 12.24 -56.60 25.98
CA PRO A 592 13.36 -57.48 25.63
C PRO A 592 14.20 -56.88 24.50
N VAL A 593 15.53 -56.97 24.64
CA VAL A 593 16.46 -56.72 23.53
C VAL A 593 16.56 -57.97 22.65
N PRO A 594 16.76 -57.83 21.31
CA PRO A 594 16.95 -58.99 20.44
C PRO A 594 18.07 -59.90 20.94
N GLY A 595 17.75 -61.17 21.25
CA GLY A 595 18.70 -62.16 21.77
C GLY A 595 18.92 -62.13 23.30
N GLY A 596 18.18 -61.31 24.05
CA GLY A 596 18.31 -61.22 25.50
C GLY A 596 17.54 -62.28 26.27
N HIS A 597 18.10 -62.75 27.39
CA HIS A 597 17.44 -63.68 28.31
C HIS A 597 17.67 -63.27 29.77
N VAL A 598 16.68 -63.53 30.63
CA VAL A 598 16.71 -63.22 32.06
C VAL A 598 16.62 -64.53 32.82
N SER A 599 17.60 -64.81 33.69
CA SER A 599 17.55 -65.96 34.60
C SER A 599 16.94 -65.58 35.94
N GLY A 600 15.83 -66.25 36.28
CA GLY A 600 15.02 -65.99 37.48
C GLY A 600 13.74 -65.19 37.18
N SER A 601 12.72 -65.32 38.02
CA SER A 601 11.47 -64.57 37.92
C SER A 601 11.55 -63.27 38.75
N PRO A 602 11.49 -62.09 38.13
CA PRO A 602 11.48 -60.84 38.88
C PRO A 602 10.16 -60.66 39.64
N LYS A 603 10.23 -60.01 40.81
CA LYS A 603 9.03 -59.57 41.52
C LYS A 603 8.39 -58.38 40.79
N PRO A 604 7.05 -58.30 40.69
CA PRO A 604 6.38 -57.15 40.09
C PRO A 604 6.71 -55.89 40.89
N LEU A 605 7.07 -54.81 40.19
CA LEU A 605 7.38 -53.53 40.81
C LEU A 605 6.10 -52.90 41.36
N GLN A 606 6.19 -52.31 42.55
CA GLN A 606 5.12 -51.51 43.11
C GLN A 606 4.95 -50.23 42.29
N GLN A 607 3.72 -49.92 41.90
CA GLN A 607 3.40 -48.65 41.26
C GLN A 607 3.35 -47.55 42.32
N ILE A 608 4.18 -46.52 42.14
CA ILE A 608 4.21 -45.33 42.99
C ILE A 608 3.49 -44.22 42.24
N ASP A 609 2.66 -43.44 42.92
CA ASP A 609 1.98 -42.29 42.32
C ASP A 609 2.98 -41.22 41.87
N ASP A 610 2.74 -40.65 40.68
CA ASP A 610 3.66 -39.70 40.05
C ASP A 610 3.83 -38.41 40.90
N ASP A 611 2.78 -38.01 41.61
CA ASP A 611 2.79 -36.86 42.52
C ASP A 611 3.70 -37.11 43.72
N ALA A 612 3.63 -38.30 44.32
CA ALA A 612 4.51 -38.70 45.42
C ALA A 612 5.99 -38.79 44.98
N LEU A 613 6.25 -39.24 43.75
CA LEU A 613 7.61 -39.23 43.17
C LEU A 613 8.12 -37.81 42.90
N ALA A 614 7.25 -36.88 42.50
CA ALA A 614 7.60 -35.48 42.30
C ALA A 614 7.93 -34.79 43.63
N GLU A 615 7.12 -35.02 44.66
CA GLU A 615 7.36 -34.53 46.02
C GLU A 615 8.66 -35.10 46.60
N ALA A 616 8.90 -36.41 46.46
CA ALA A 616 10.14 -37.04 46.92
C ALA A 616 11.37 -36.48 46.19
N ARG A 617 11.29 -36.23 44.88
CA ARG A 617 12.38 -35.59 44.12
C ARG A 617 12.62 -34.16 44.58
N LEU A 618 11.56 -33.42 44.88
CA LEU A 618 11.66 -32.05 45.39
C LEU A 618 12.29 -32.02 46.78
N LEU A 619 11.89 -32.95 47.67
CA LEU A 619 12.48 -33.13 48.99
C LEU A 619 13.96 -33.51 48.90
N ILE A 620 14.31 -34.49 48.06
CA ILE A 620 15.72 -34.86 47.80
C ILE A 620 16.50 -33.66 47.27
N MET A 621 15.96 -32.92 46.29
CA MET A 621 16.62 -31.72 45.76
C MET A 621 16.77 -30.61 46.81
N SER A 622 15.86 -30.53 47.78
CA SER A 622 15.92 -29.56 48.87
C SER A 622 16.92 -29.96 49.98
N GLU A 623 17.11 -31.26 50.20
CA GLU A 623 18.04 -31.81 51.20
C GLU A 623 19.45 -31.98 50.65
N THR A 624 19.60 -32.29 49.35
CA THR A 624 20.89 -32.21 48.67
C THR A 624 21.29 -30.74 48.61
N LYS A 625 22.39 -30.39 49.30
CA LYS A 625 22.98 -29.04 49.30
C LYS A 625 22.94 -28.43 47.88
N PRO A 626 22.70 -27.10 47.74
CA PRO A 626 22.71 -26.44 46.44
C PRO A 626 23.98 -26.82 45.69
N LEU A 627 23.87 -26.97 44.36
CA LEU A 627 25.00 -27.27 43.51
C LEU A 627 26.19 -26.40 43.92
N PRO A 628 27.40 -26.97 44.03
CA PRO A 628 28.59 -26.23 44.46
C PRO A 628 28.63 -24.91 43.69
N LYS A 629 28.89 -23.80 44.40
CA LYS A 629 28.94 -22.48 43.77
C LYS A 629 29.98 -22.53 42.65
N PHE A 630 29.86 -21.66 41.65
CA PHE A 630 30.82 -21.60 40.56
C PHE A 630 32.27 -21.57 41.08
N GLU A 631 32.52 -20.93 42.22
CA GLU A 631 33.81 -20.91 42.92
C GLU A 631 34.25 -22.28 43.50
N ASP A 632 33.32 -23.09 44.02
CA ASP A 632 33.60 -24.44 44.54
C ASP A 632 33.83 -25.44 43.39
N ILE A 633 33.10 -25.26 42.27
CA ILE A 633 33.32 -26.02 41.03
C ILE A 633 34.64 -25.60 40.41
N GLN A 634 34.94 -24.30 40.38
CA GLN A 634 36.16 -23.75 39.81
C GLN A 634 37.38 -24.15 40.63
N THR A 635 37.31 -24.17 41.95
CA THR A 635 38.39 -24.66 42.81
C THR A 635 38.57 -26.18 42.71
N ALA A 636 37.49 -26.97 42.62
CA ALA A 636 37.57 -28.40 42.35
C ALA A 636 38.09 -28.70 40.92
N PHE A 637 37.77 -27.84 39.95
CA PHE A 637 38.22 -27.93 38.56
C PHE A 637 39.68 -27.48 38.43
N GLU A 638 40.12 -26.46 39.17
CA GLU A 638 41.50 -25.98 39.24
C GLU A 638 42.40 -26.97 40.01
N ALA A 639 41.90 -27.57 41.09
CA ALA A 639 42.57 -28.66 41.80
C ALA A 639 42.69 -29.94 40.93
N ARG A 640 41.75 -30.16 40.01
CA ARG A 640 41.82 -31.22 38.99
C ARG A 640 42.59 -30.79 37.74
N ALA A 641 42.74 -29.50 37.48
CA ALA A 641 43.53 -28.95 36.38
C ALA A 641 45.04 -29.10 36.61
N SER A 642 45.49 -29.20 37.88
CA SER A 642 46.84 -29.69 38.19
C SER A 642 47.07 -31.16 37.83
N SER A 643 46.00 -31.94 37.57
CA SER A 643 46.08 -33.27 36.97
C SER A 643 45.65 -33.23 35.49
N SER A 644 46.59 -32.77 34.64
CA SER A 644 46.78 -33.18 33.23
C SER A 644 45.51 -33.45 32.38
N LEU A 645 44.65 -32.45 32.16
CA LEU A 645 43.65 -32.49 31.08
C LEU A 645 43.05 -31.12 30.75
N LEU A 646 43.90 -30.09 30.71
CA LEU A 646 43.51 -28.79 30.19
C LEU A 646 43.55 -28.81 28.65
N LEU A 647 42.37 -28.64 28.08
CA LEU A 647 42.04 -28.48 26.66
C LEU A 647 43.05 -27.53 26.00
N GLY A 648 43.89 -28.08 25.11
CA GLY A 648 44.89 -27.31 24.35
C GLY A 648 46.34 -27.79 24.51
N LEU A 649 46.68 -28.59 25.52
CA LEU A 649 48.03 -29.18 25.64
C LEU A 649 48.10 -30.68 25.32
N GLY A 650 46.96 -31.38 25.25
CA GLY A 650 46.89 -32.78 24.80
C GLY A 650 46.74 -32.95 23.28
N CYS A 651 46.63 -31.86 22.52
CA CYS A 651 46.43 -31.87 21.06
C CYS A 651 47.68 -31.42 20.30
N TYR A 652 48.87 -31.62 20.88
CA TYR A 652 50.13 -31.67 20.13
C TYR A 652 50.34 -33.06 19.49
N ASN A 653 49.27 -33.66 18.98
CA ASN A 653 49.37 -34.73 17.99
C ASN A 653 48.80 -34.16 16.69
N ASP A 654 49.58 -34.31 15.62
CA ASP A 654 49.69 -33.45 14.43
C ASP A 654 48.50 -33.46 13.42
N ASP A 655 47.25 -33.67 13.86
CA ASP A 655 46.10 -33.71 12.93
C ASP A 655 45.25 -32.42 13.02
N GLU A 656 45.50 -31.48 12.10
CA GLU A 656 44.75 -30.21 11.94
C GLU A 656 43.23 -30.41 11.83
N GLU A 657 42.79 -31.57 11.36
CA GLU A 657 41.37 -31.92 11.21
C GLU A 657 40.66 -32.11 12.56
N GLU A 658 41.33 -32.69 13.56
CA GLU A 658 40.74 -32.91 14.89
C GLU A 658 40.66 -31.60 15.68
N GLN A 659 41.66 -30.72 15.56
CA GLN A 659 41.63 -29.38 16.13
C GLN A 659 40.49 -28.53 15.54
N GLY A 660 40.30 -28.64 14.22
CA GLY A 660 39.18 -28.00 13.52
C GLY A 660 37.82 -28.52 13.99
N ALA A 661 37.70 -29.82 14.31
CA ALA A 661 36.48 -30.41 14.84
C ALA A 661 36.16 -29.93 16.26
N VAL A 662 37.14 -29.91 17.16
CA VAL A 662 36.96 -29.43 18.54
C VAL A 662 36.60 -27.95 18.58
N MET A 663 37.24 -27.12 17.74
CA MET A 663 36.94 -25.70 17.64
C MET A 663 35.54 -25.43 17.06
N LYS A 664 35.04 -26.27 16.14
CA LYS A 664 33.66 -26.20 15.66
C LYS A 664 32.67 -26.53 16.77
N VAL A 665 32.91 -27.59 17.54
CA VAL A 665 32.04 -27.95 18.67
C VAL A 665 32.01 -26.85 19.74
N ALA A 666 33.16 -26.23 20.05
CA ALA A 666 33.21 -25.09 20.96
C ALA A 666 32.49 -23.86 20.40
N PHE A 667 32.62 -23.59 19.10
CA PHE A 667 31.90 -22.51 18.42
C PHE A 667 30.39 -22.74 18.45
N ASP A 668 29.94 -23.95 18.16
CA ASP A 668 28.52 -24.32 18.17
C ASP A 668 27.95 -24.18 19.59
N ALA A 669 28.67 -24.60 20.63
CA ALA A 669 28.26 -24.42 22.02
C ALA A 669 28.15 -22.94 22.44
N VAL A 670 29.07 -22.08 21.98
CA VAL A 670 29.00 -20.63 22.22
C VAL A 670 27.84 -20.02 21.44
N GLN A 671 27.61 -20.45 20.20
CA GLN A 671 26.50 -20.00 19.38
C GLN A 671 25.15 -20.36 20.03
N ASP A 672 25.00 -21.58 20.54
CA ASP A 672 23.80 -22.03 21.23
C ASP A 672 23.56 -21.22 22.52
N SER A 673 24.61 -20.89 23.28
CA SER A 673 24.51 -20.02 24.46
C SER A 673 24.10 -18.58 24.11
N ILE A 674 24.64 -18.03 23.02
CA ILE A 674 24.24 -16.71 22.51
C ILE A 674 22.78 -16.74 22.05
N MET A 675 22.36 -17.79 21.34
CA MET A 675 20.97 -17.93 20.90
C MET A 675 20.02 -18.05 22.09
N ALA A 676 20.34 -18.87 23.09
CA ALA A 676 19.53 -19.02 24.30
C ALA A 676 19.41 -17.71 25.10
N SER A 677 20.53 -16.97 25.27
CA SER A 677 20.52 -15.68 25.96
C SER A 677 19.79 -14.59 25.16
N ALA A 678 19.92 -14.58 23.84
CA ALA A 678 19.18 -13.67 22.96
C ALA A 678 17.67 -13.95 23.00
N GLU A 679 17.26 -15.21 23.01
CA GLU A 679 15.85 -15.58 23.16
C GLU A 679 15.28 -15.19 24.52
N ALA A 680 16.04 -15.40 25.60
CA ALA A 680 15.67 -14.96 26.94
C ALA A 680 15.57 -13.42 27.01
N GLY A 681 16.54 -12.72 26.43
CA GLY A 681 16.54 -11.25 26.31
C GLY A 681 15.33 -10.74 25.55
N ALA A 682 15.03 -11.33 24.39
CA ALA A 682 13.87 -10.94 23.58
C ALA A 682 12.53 -11.20 24.29
N LYS A 683 12.42 -12.30 25.05
CA LYS A 683 11.24 -12.58 25.89
C LYS A 683 11.10 -11.54 27.00
N LEU A 684 12.20 -11.15 27.63
CA LEU A 684 12.23 -10.16 28.69
C LEU A 684 11.91 -8.76 28.14
N GLU A 685 12.47 -8.36 27.01
CA GLU A 685 12.16 -7.11 26.31
C GLU A 685 10.70 -7.04 25.88
N LYS A 686 10.12 -8.14 25.40
CA LYS A 686 8.68 -8.20 25.09
C LYS A 686 7.84 -7.96 26.34
N LYS A 687 8.17 -8.60 27.47
CA LYS A 687 7.49 -8.37 28.75
C LYS A 687 7.66 -6.93 29.24
N LEU A 688 8.88 -6.40 29.20
CA LEU A 688 9.17 -5.02 29.58
C LEU A 688 8.46 -4.03 28.66
N SER A 689 8.40 -4.26 27.36
CA SER A 689 7.70 -3.37 26.43
C SER A 689 6.19 -3.34 26.67
N LEU A 690 5.59 -4.46 27.09
CA LEU A 690 4.18 -4.53 27.45
C LEU A 690 3.86 -3.68 28.69
N HIS A 691 4.70 -3.75 29.71
CA HIS A 691 4.51 -2.98 30.95
C HIS A 691 5.00 -1.53 30.84
N LEU A 692 6.22 -1.31 30.36
CA LEU A 692 6.86 0.01 30.27
C LEU A 692 6.46 0.80 29.03
N GLY A 693 5.98 0.17 27.96
CA GLY A 693 5.62 0.87 26.73
C GLY A 693 4.49 1.89 26.94
N GLY A 694 3.50 1.56 27.77
CA GLY A 694 2.45 2.50 28.18
C GLY A 694 3.02 3.66 29.00
N TYR A 695 3.89 3.37 29.97
CA TYR A 695 4.54 4.38 30.79
C TYR A 695 5.47 5.30 29.98
N GLN A 696 6.22 4.77 29.01
CA GLN A 696 7.06 5.55 28.10
C GLN A 696 6.23 6.48 27.23
N LYS A 697 5.08 6.02 26.71
CA LYS A 697 4.14 6.88 25.97
C LYS A 697 3.58 8.00 26.86
N ARG A 698 3.21 7.67 28.11
CA ARG A 698 2.72 8.66 29.07
C ARG A 698 3.80 9.67 29.44
N GLN A 699 5.02 9.21 29.69
CA GLN A 699 6.18 10.06 29.95
C GLN A 699 6.44 11.01 28.77
N LYS A 700 6.40 10.51 27.54
CA LYS A 700 6.58 11.33 26.35
C LYS A 700 5.48 12.39 26.23
N MET A 701 4.21 12.00 26.38
CA MET A 701 3.08 12.95 26.36
C MET A 701 3.23 14.03 27.44
N LEU A 702 3.63 13.65 28.66
CA LEU A 702 3.84 14.62 29.75
C LEU A 702 5.00 15.56 29.44
N ARG A 703 6.10 15.05 28.89
CA ARG A 703 7.23 15.87 28.45
C ARG A 703 6.81 16.88 27.38
N ASP A 704 6.06 16.44 26.39
CA ASP A 704 5.59 17.31 25.30
C ASP A 704 4.65 18.39 25.87
N LYS A 705 3.69 18.03 26.73
CA LYS A 705 2.80 18.98 27.43
C LYS A 705 3.56 19.99 28.31
N MET A 706 4.61 19.55 28.99
CA MET A 706 5.46 20.44 29.78
C MET A 706 6.24 21.42 28.88
N GLY A 707 6.69 20.96 27.71
CA GLY A 707 7.30 21.81 26.68
C GLY A 707 6.33 22.87 26.19
N ASP A 708 5.14 22.46 25.75
CA ASP A 708 4.10 23.37 25.24
C ASP A 708 3.68 24.41 26.30
N ALA A 709 3.52 23.97 27.55
CA ALA A 709 3.18 24.86 28.66
C ALA A 709 4.31 25.87 28.94
N SER A 710 5.58 25.46 28.85
CA SER A 710 6.72 26.35 29.01
C SER A 710 6.78 27.39 27.90
N GLU A 711 6.56 27.00 26.64
CA GLU A 711 6.52 27.94 25.52
C GLU A 711 5.36 28.93 25.62
N ALA A 712 4.18 28.45 26.02
CA ALA A 712 3.01 29.29 26.24
C ALA A 712 3.26 30.31 27.36
N LEU A 713 3.92 29.88 28.45
CA LEU A 713 4.28 30.74 29.57
C LEU A 713 5.27 31.82 29.16
N GLU A 714 6.28 31.50 28.35
CA GLU A 714 7.22 32.49 27.82
C GLU A 714 6.52 33.49 26.89
N LYS A 715 5.64 33.04 25.99
CA LYS A 715 4.83 33.94 25.15
C LYS A 715 3.97 34.88 25.99
N ALA A 716 3.33 34.36 27.04
CA ALA A 716 2.51 35.17 27.95
C ALA A 716 3.35 36.18 28.73
N ARG A 717 4.57 35.83 29.16
CA ARG A 717 5.51 36.76 29.81
C ARG A 717 5.93 37.88 28.88
N VAL A 718 6.30 37.57 27.64
CA VAL A 718 6.67 38.56 26.63
C VAL A 718 5.48 39.48 26.33
N ALA A 719 4.28 38.93 26.15
CA ALA A 719 3.07 39.71 25.94
C ALA A 719 2.77 40.65 27.12
N LEU A 720 2.87 40.15 28.35
CA LEU A 720 2.66 40.95 29.57
C LEU A 720 3.69 42.07 29.69
N ALA A 721 4.97 41.81 29.35
CA ALA A 721 5.99 42.85 29.31
C ALA A 721 5.65 43.91 28.24
N GLY A 722 5.25 43.47 27.05
CA GLY A 722 4.79 44.35 25.97
C GLY A 722 3.59 45.22 26.38
N PHE A 723 2.57 44.64 27.02
CA PHE A 723 1.41 45.39 27.51
C PHE A 723 1.75 46.37 28.61
N LYS A 724 2.70 46.05 29.51
CA LYS A 724 3.18 47.00 30.51
C LYS A 724 3.86 48.21 29.86
N THR A 725 4.72 47.97 28.87
CA THR A 725 5.35 49.06 28.13
C THR A 725 4.34 49.89 27.33
N LEU A 726 3.34 49.21 26.74
CA LEU A 726 2.28 49.86 25.99
C LEU A 726 1.41 50.74 26.90
N ALA A 727 1.02 50.23 28.08
CA ALA A 727 0.24 50.98 29.06
C ALA A 727 0.95 52.28 29.47
N ILE A 728 2.25 52.22 29.77
CA ILE A 728 3.05 53.41 30.08
C ILE A 728 3.06 54.38 28.90
N SER A 729 3.19 53.88 27.67
CA SER A 729 3.19 54.74 26.47
C SER A 729 1.83 55.39 26.20
N GLU A 730 0.74 54.66 26.47
CA GLU A 730 -0.63 55.16 26.31
C GLU A 730 -0.94 56.24 27.36
N ASP A 731 -0.53 56.04 28.61
CA ASP A 731 -0.69 57.06 29.66
C ASP A 731 -0.02 58.38 29.26
N VAL A 732 1.21 58.31 28.76
CA VAL A 732 1.94 59.49 28.24
C VAL A 732 1.25 60.09 27.01
N ALA A 733 0.71 59.26 26.11
CA ALA A 733 0.02 59.72 24.91
C ALA A 733 -1.31 60.43 25.25
N ILE A 734 -2.06 59.91 26.22
CA ILE A 734 -3.30 60.51 26.72
C ILE A 734 -3.02 61.88 27.33
N GLU A 735 -2.00 61.99 28.18
CA GLU A 735 -1.61 63.28 28.78
C GLU A 735 -1.27 64.33 27.72
N ARG A 736 -0.47 63.96 26.72
CA ARG A 736 -0.11 64.86 25.61
C ARG A 736 -1.33 65.30 24.80
N ARG A 737 -2.22 64.36 24.47
CA ARG A 737 -3.43 64.65 23.70
C ARG A 737 -4.38 65.57 24.47
N LEU A 738 -4.57 65.33 25.77
CA LEU A 738 -5.39 66.19 26.62
C LEU A 738 -4.77 67.59 26.77
N SER A 739 -3.44 67.69 26.89
CA SER A 739 -2.75 68.98 26.94
C SER A 739 -2.96 69.77 25.65
N ALA A 740 -2.76 69.14 24.48
CA ALA A 740 -2.96 69.77 23.19
C ALA A 740 -4.41 70.26 23.01
N LEU A 741 -5.40 69.42 23.34
CA LEU A 741 -6.81 69.81 23.27
C LEU A 741 -7.15 70.95 24.24
N ARG A 742 -6.57 70.98 25.44
CA ARG A 742 -6.76 72.09 26.39
C ARG A 742 -6.17 73.39 25.84
N GLU A 743 -5.02 73.34 25.19
CA GLU A 743 -4.41 74.50 24.55
C GLU A 743 -5.25 75.01 23.38
N GLU A 744 -5.74 74.13 22.52
CA GLU A 744 -6.63 74.47 21.41
C GLU A 744 -7.94 75.08 21.90
N VAL A 745 -8.60 74.46 22.88
CA VAL A 745 -9.83 74.99 23.50
C VAL A 745 -9.56 76.35 24.14
N GLY A 746 -8.42 76.51 24.84
CA GLY A 746 -8.01 77.79 25.41
C GLY A 746 -7.81 78.87 24.35
N PHE A 747 -7.24 78.52 23.19
CA PHE A 747 -7.10 79.44 22.06
C PHE A 747 -8.46 79.84 21.47
N VAL A 748 -9.35 78.87 21.24
CA VAL A 748 -10.71 79.13 20.72
C VAL A 748 -11.50 80.03 21.67
N ASN A 749 -11.44 79.75 22.98
CA ASN A 749 -12.15 80.55 23.99
C ASN A 749 -11.64 82.00 24.06
N ARG A 750 -10.31 82.22 23.95
CA ARG A 750 -9.76 83.58 23.85
C ARG A 750 -10.31 84.33 22.64
N ARG A 751 -10.31 83.68 21.47
CA ARG A 751 -10.83 84.28 20.23
C ARG A 751 -12.33 84.55 20.29
N GLU A 752 -13.10 83.65 20.91
CA GLU A 752 -14.53 83.86 21.16
C GLU A 752 -14.76 85.09 22.04
N ARG A 753 -13.99 85.22 23.13
CA ARG A 753 -14.09 86.38 24.02
C ARG A 753 -13.75 87.70 23.32
N GLU A 754 -12.68 87.74 22.53
CA GLU A 754 -12.33 88.91 21.71
C GLU A 754 -13.44 89.27 20.72
N ALA A 755 -14.06 88.27 20.09
CA ALA A 755 -15.20 88.48 19.19
C ALA A 755 -16.44 89.01 19.93
N GLN A 756 -16.74 88.50 21.13
CA GLN A 756 -17.85 88.99 21.97
C GLN A 756 -17.60 90.42 22.48
N GLU A 757 -16.36 90.76 22.87
CA GLU A 757 -15.98 92.12 23.29
C GLU A 757 -16.09 93.11 22.11
N SER A 758 -15.61 92.74 20.92
CA SER A 758 -15.78 93.59 19.73
C SER A 758 -17.25 93.78 19.33
N TYR A 759 -18.08 92.73 19.43
CA TYR A 759 -19.53 92.85 19.24
C TYR A 759 -20.16 93.77 20.29
N ARG A 760 -19.76 93.65 21.56
CA ARG A 760 -20.24 94.53 22.64
C ARG A 760 -19.89 95.99 22.34
N ASN A 761 -18.65 96.28 21.96
CA ASN A 761 -18.23 97.64 21.61
C ASN A 761 -19.02 98.19 20.42
N ALA A 762 -19.18 97.41 19.34
CA ALA A 762 -19.97 97.81 18.18
C ALA A 762 -21.44 98.05 18.53
N LYS A 763 -22.00 97.28 19.47
CA LYS A 763 -23.35 97.48 19.98
C LYS A 763 -23.46 98.75 20.84
N GLU A 764 -22.49 99.02 21.71
CA GLU A 764 -22.43 100.26 22.49
C GLU A 764 -22.29 101.48 21.57
N GLU A 765 -21.50 101.39 20.50
CA GLU A 765 -21.42 102.42 19.46
C GLU A 765 -22.76 102.61 18.75
N LEU A 766 -23.43 101.53 18.34
CA LEU A 766 -24.75 101.59 17.72
C LEU A 766 -25.79 102.23 18.67
N ASP A 767 -25.81 101.81 19.93
CA ASP A 767 -26.72 102.32 20.95
C ASP A 767 -26.45 103.81 21.23
N ALA A 768 -25.17 104.24 21.25
CA ALA A 768 -24.79 105.65 21.36
C ALA A 768 -25.23 106.47 20.12
N LEU A 769 -25.07 105.92 18.91
CA LEU A 769 -25.55 106.54 17.68
C LEU A 769 -27.07 106.67 17.67
N MET A 770 -27.80 105.64 18.13
CA MET A 770 -29.26 105.69 18.28
C MET A 770 -29.70 106.71 19.34
N ALA A 771 -29.01 106.79 20.48
CA ALA A 771 -29.31 107.74 21.56
C ALA A 771 -29.00 109.19 21.19
N SER A 772 -28.01 109.43 20.32
CA SER A 772 -27.68 110.77 19.81
C SER A 772 -28.66 111.30 18.76
N GLY A 773 -29.69 110.54 18.40
CA GLY A 773 -30.78 111.00 17.55
C GLY A 773 -30.39 111.28 16.10
N VAL A 774 -29.30 110.71 15.61
CA VAL A 774 -28.87 110.86 14.22
C VAL A 774 -29.67 109.89 13.33
N ASN A 775 -30.86 110.31 12.94
CA ASN A 775 -31.51 109.78 11.74
C ASN A 775 -30.72 110.30 10.53
N GLY A 776 -29.87 109.47 9.94
CA GLY A 776 -29.10 109.88 8.77
C GLY A 776 -28.43 108.74 8.05
N VAL A 777 -29.09 108.26 6.99
CA VAL A 777 -28.48 107.53 5.87
C VAL A 777 -27.19 108.21 5.45
N HIS A 778 -26.10 107.44 5.36
CA HIS A 778 -25.13 107.52 4.27
C HIS A 778 -24.40 106.20 4.09
#